data_AF-A0AAD5TTP8-F1
#
_entry.id   AF-A0AAD5TTP8-F1
#
_cell.length_a   1.000
_cell.length_b   1.000
_cell.length_c   1.000
_cell.angle_alpha   90.00
_cell.angle_beta   90.00
_cell.angle_gamma   90.00
#
_symmetry.space_group_name_H-M   'P 1'
#
loop_
_entity.id
_entity.type
_entity.pdbx_description
1 polymer ?
#
loop_
_entity_poly.entity_id
_entity_poly.type
_entity_poly.pdbx_seq_one_letter_code
_entity_poly.pdbx_strand_id
1 'polypeptide(L)'
;MKEIELVQLKCELGETRSLIWNSLIQKKTIFDPKTSLNQSQEEQFLIRSLPTLILYDDKGLDIFDQITYNDQYYLTDCEIEIFKNYGDEMAGYVKNDSIVVELGVGAMRKTRHFLNALIKQNKTPTYYAIDLEEETLRVCLESLAKEFPTIKFVGLVGLYEKGLEYIAKLPQTSSPKILLWMGSSIGNMTRPQAVDFFKFVHQTALVAGDLFFVGQDGRNDPKIIAKAYNDDKGVTREFIMNGLDNVNVIFKEKVFDRKKFEYVSIYNAIVGRHEAYYRSLVDQTISVSDSKFETVLLQKGELINVEYSYKYNKQEIEELAEASSLMHTYAWFDSTNKYGFHMYQKPKFFFPRLSQKEASSVPTLSEFQELWKAWDTITSLIKDPYALADGSLPFIHYLGKAAAFSDLHISQQLATLSKNNPVQLTEPSEFVVLFSRGLITNGCETRFFSKYPDLNVVKDYDLKVRQKITSTFENNSFLSNKNLLKNFFYAFENQSNLLEKILNLLINSSNFEKPNWIHEPPLHNKSTTAEIPPSPTVAIEGGSEVLGLDFQNKNGALGWDLESPERTVTVSPFQIQNRPVSVGEYFKFLKSDAKNFSQYTPSNWKLNAVNATNEEKNFSVNTIFGSLSLTKVWDQPVSCTYSQANAYAQFVGMRIPSEVELFKLKRLTEEAKGTAFQSSVNVGFSNWLPADLDFNKSKDFKDVSVGGNGWELTSSVWNGHPGYEPSEEIPGVSADFKDGNHNLIFGGSWCTHPKLALRKTFKTFAKRDDDKIFTTFRC
;
A
#
# COMPACT_ATOMS: atom_id res chain seq x y z
N MET A 1 -0.84 23.50 -39.18
CA MET A 1 -0.47 23.01 -37.83
C MET A 1 -1.48 23.60 -36.87
N LYS A 2 -2.12 22.79 -36.01
CA LYS A 2 -2.92 23.37 -34.92
C LYS A 2 -1.94 23.97 -33.92
N GLU A 3 -2.15 25.22 -33.53
CA GLU A 3 -1.36 25.92 -32.53
C GLU A 3 -1.42 25.15 -31.19
N ILE A 4 -0.27 25.01 -30.51
CA ILE A 4 -0.23 24.36 -29.19
C ILE A 4 -0.95 25.25 -28.19
N GLU A 5 -1.90 24.67 -27.46
CA GLU A 5 -2.60 25.36 -26.38
C GLU A 5 -1.66 25.48 -25.16
N LEU A 6 -1.36 26.72 -24.76
CA LEU A 6 -0.64 27.02 -23.50
C LEU A 6 -1.56 27.77 -22.54
N VAL A 7 -1.58 27.31 -21.29
CA VAL A 7 -2.36 27.91 -20.20
C VAL A 7 -1.42 28.50 -19.16
N GLN A 8 -1.53 29.80 -18.91
CA GLN A 8 -0.74 30.51 -17.90
C GLN A 8 -1.34 30.34 -16.51
N LEU A 9 -0.56 29.78 -15.59
CA LEU A 9 -0.92 29.60 -14.20
C LEU A 9 -0.07 30.58 -13.37
N LYS A 10 -0.71 31.60 -12.79
CA LYS A 10 -0.02 32.73 -12.13
C LYS A 10 1.10 32.29 -11.17
N CYS A 11 2.32 32.80 -11.40
CA CYS A 11 3.41 32.87 -10.43
C CYS A 11 4.01 34.29 -10.46
N GLU A 12 4.08 34.97 -9.30
CA GLU A 12 4.60 36.35 -9.23
C GLU A 12 6.11 36.35 -8.87
N LEU A 13 6.93 37.00 -9.71
CA LEU A 13 8.37 37.17 -9.52
C LEU A 13 8.77 37.77 -8.15
N GLY A 14 7.89 38.57 -7.52
CA GLY A 14 8.12 39.17 -6.20
C GLY A 14 8.25 38.14 -5.07
N GLU A 15 7.62 36.97 -5.22
CA GLU A 15 7.70 35.88 -4.26
C GLU A 15 9.08 35.21 -4.27
N THR A 16 9.74 35.18 -5.43
CA THR A 16 11.03 34.46 -5.61
C THR A 16 12.18 35.12 -4.84
N ARG A 17 12.32 36.46 -4.92
CA ARG A 17 13.36 37.19 -4.16
C ARG A 17 13.19 37.01 -2.66
N SER A 18 11.94 37.10 -2.20
CA SER A 18 11.58 36.92 -0.79
C SER A 18 11.88 35.49 -0.33
N LEU A 19 11.56 34.48 -1.14
CA LEU A 19 11.84 33.08 -0.86
C LEU A 19 13.35 32.81 -0.71
N ILE A 20 14.16 33.35 -1.63
CA ILE A 20 15.62 33.21 -1.61
C ILE A 20 16.18 33.82 -0.32
N TRP A 21 15.80 35.07 -0.03
CA TRP A 21 16.35 35.79 1.11
C TRP A 21 15.90 35.21 2.46
N ASN A 22 14.62 34.86 2.58
CA ASN A 22 14.09 34.23 3.79
C ASN A 22 14.76 32.87 4.06
N SER A 23 15.01 32.07 3.01
CA SER A 23 15.71 30.79 3.14
C SER A 23 17.16 30.95 3.60
N LEU A 24 17.81 32.05 3.20
CA LEU A 24 19.19 32.36 3.57
C LEU A 24 19.28 32.85 5.02
N ILE A 25 18.33 33.65 5.49
CA ILE A 25 18.29 34.16 6.87
C ILE A 25 17.88 33.06 7.85
N GLN A 26 16.85 32.29 7.53
CA GLN A 26 16.33 31.24 8.38
C GLN A 26 17.26 30.03 8.35
N LYS A 27 18.04 29.85 9.42
CA LYS A 27 18.80 28.61 9.59
C LYS A 27 17.83 27.46 9.85
N LYS A 28 17.96 26.38 9.10
CA LYS A 28 17.19 25.14 9.28
C LYS A 28 18.03 24.17 10.09
N THR A 29 17.36 23.44 10.98
CA THR A 29 17.99 22.30 11.65
C THR A 29 18.28 21.22 10.61
N ILE A 30 19.54 20.84 10.48
CA ILE A 30 19.96 19.65 9.75
C ILE A 30 20.40 18.62 10.78
N PHE A 31 19.90 17.38 10.62
CA PHE A 31 20.42 16.24 11.35
C PHE A 31 21.81 15.89 10.79
N ASP A 32 22.86 15.99 11.61
CA ASP A 32 24.18 15.44 11.31
C ASP A 32 24.31 14.05 11.97
N PRO A 33 24.24 12.95 11.21
CA PRO A 33 24.41 11.63 11.79
C PRO A 33 25.87 11.20 11.97
N LYS A 34 26.87 12.06 11.70
CA LYS A 34 28.29 11.74 12.00
C LYS A 34 28.65 11.90 13.48
N THR A 35 27.92 12.72 14.24
CA THR A 35 28.10 12.84 15.70
C THR A 35 27.32 11.79 16.50
N SER A 36 26.37 11.08 15.88
CA SER A 36 25.53 10.08 16.57
C SER A 36 26.10 8.66 16.62
N LEU A 37 27.31 8.42 16.10
CA LEU A 37 28.02 7.14 16.27
C LEU A 37 28.60 6.96 17.69
N ASN A 38 28.67 8.02 18.50
CA ASN A 38 29.07 7.96 19.90
C ASN A 38 28.01 8.63 20.79
N GLN A 39 27.20 7.81 21.45
CA GLN A 39 26.35 8.06 22.63
C GLN A 39 25.94 9.51 22.99
N SER A 40 24.60 9.70 23.07
CA SER A 40 23.88 10.48 24.09
C SER A 40 23.71 12.01 23.98
N GLN A 41 23.88 12.64 22.82
CA GLN A 41 23.34 13.99 22.55
C GLN A 41 23.14 14.22 21.05
N GLU A 42 21.90 14.47 20.63
CA GLU A 42 21.56 14.90 19.26
C GLU A 42 22.05 16.34 19.05
N GLU A 43 23.26 16.53 18.54
CA GLU A 43 23.71 17.87 18.14
C GLU A 43 22.99 18.30 16.85
N GLN A 44 21.99 19.16 17.01
CA GLN A 44 21.26 19.81 15.93
C GLN A 44 22.07 21.02 15.43
N PHE A 45 22.54 20.97 14.18
CA PHE A 45 23.21 22.12 13.56
C PHE A 45 22.22 22.96 12.77
N LEU A 46 22.29 24.28 12.99
CA LEU A 46 21.54 25.27 12.25
C LEU A 46 22.33 25.68 11.00
N ILE A 47 21.85 25.28 9.82
CA ILE A 47 22.49 25.55 8.52
C ILE A 47 21.59 26.44 7.67
N ARG A 48 22.18 27.41 6.98
CA ARG A 48 21.47 28.28 6.03
C ARG A 48 21.10 27.50 4.76
N SER A 49 20.07 27.92 4.05
CA SER A 49 19.69 27.28 2.79
C SER A 49 19.43 28.28 1.67
N LEU A 50 19.61 27.85 0.44
CA LEU A 50 19.10 28.51 -0.76
C LEU A 50 18.15 27.54 -1.47
N PRO A 51 17.04 28.02 -2.06
CA PRO A 51 16.09 27.14 -2.73
C PRO A 51 16.68 26.57 -4.02
N THR A 52 16.40 25.31 -4.34
CA THR A 52 16.88 24.64 -5.57
C THR A 52 16.48 25.35 -6.86
N LEU A 53 15.40 26.14 -6.84
CA LEU A 53 14.95 26.96 -7.97
C LEU A 53 16.08 27.83 -8.56
N ILE A 54 17.03 28.29 -7.75
CA ILE A 54 18.14 29.14 -8.25
C ILE A 54 19.05 28.38 -9.22
N LEU A 55 18.99 27.06 -9.26
CA LEU A 55 19.83 26.23 -10.13
C LEU A 55 19.29 26.14 -11.58
N TYR A 56 18.04 26.55 -11.82
CA TYR A 56 17.31 26.27 -13.06
C TYR A 56 16.98 27.53 -13.88
N ASP A 57 17.95 28.44 -14.05
CA ASP A 57 17.90 29.40 -15.17
C ASP A 57 18.28 28.71 -16.50
N ASP A 58 18.16 29.41 -17.63
CA ASP A 58 18.48 28.89 -18.97
C ASP A 58 19.85 28.18 -19.01
N LYS A 59 20.88 28.81 -18.43
CA LYS A 59 22.22 28.25 -18.36
C LYS A 59 22.29 27.03 -17.43
N GLY A 60 21.60 27.08 -16.29
CA GLY A 60 21.49 25.95 -15.37
C GLY A 60 20.83 24.74 -16.04
N LEU A 61 19.79 24.94 -16.83
CA LEU A 61 19.11 23.91 -17.62
C LEU A 61 20.07 23.29 -18.66
N ASP A 62 20.84 24.10 -19.38
CA ASP A 62 21.85 23.61 -20.34
C ASP A 62 22.93 22.74 -19.66
N ILE A 63 23.37 23.13 -18.46
CA ILE A 63 24.36 22.34 -17.70
C ILE A 63 23.70 21.07 -17.16
N PHE A 64 22.46 21.15 -16.67
CA PHE A 64 21.74 19.98 -16.19
C PHE A 64 21.51 18.96 -17.31
N ASP A 65 21.20 19.41 -18.53
CA ASP A 65 21.11 18.53 -19.69
C ASP A 65 22.42 17.75 -19.89
N GLN A 66 23.58 18.42 -19.81
CA GLN A 66 24.89 17.75 -19.86
C GLN A 66 25.09 16.72 -18.74
N ILE A 67 24.59 16.98 -17.52
CA ILE A 67 24.58 15.99 -16.43
C ILE A 67 23.78 14.76 -16.85
N THR A 68 22.63 14.92 -17.50
CA THR A 68 21.79 13.78 -17.92
C THR A 68 22.42 12.90 -19.00
N TYR A 69 23.44 13.38 -19.72
CA TYR A 69 24.25 12.61 -20.67
C TYR A 69 25.57 12.09 -20.07
N ASN A 70 25.86 12.42 -18.81
CA ASN A 70 27.07 11.96 -18.13
C ASN A 70 26.90 10.49 -17.70
N ASP A 71 27.87 9.66 -18.06
CA ASP A 71 27.91 8.23 -17.74
C ASP A 71 27.97 7.93 -16.23
N GLN A 72 28.41 8.90 -15.42
CA GLN A 72 28.40 8.79 -13.97
C GLN A 72 27.03 9.10 -13.35
N TYR A 73 26.15 9.83 -14.06
CA TYR A 73 24.79 10.13 -13.61
C TYR A 73 23.80 9.05 -14.10
N TYR A 74 23.86 7.89 -13.45
CA TYR A 74 23.17 6.67 -13.89
C TYR A 74 21.63 6.77 -13.99
N LEU A 75 20.99 7.71 -13.28
CA LEU A 75 19.54 7.78 -13.12
C LEU A 75 18.82 7.88 -14.47
N THR A 76 19.32 8.71 -15.38
CA THR A 76 18.71 8.94 -16.70
C THR A 76 18.67 7.66 -17.52
N ASP A 77 19.79 6.93 -17.59
CA ASP A 77 19.88 5.73 -18.40
C ASP A 77 19.11 4.56 -17.77
N CYS A 78 19.05 4.47 -16.44
CA CYS A 78 18.21 3.49 -15.74
C CYS A 78 16.72 3.72 -16.04
N GLU A 79 16.25 4.97 -15.96
CA GLU A 79 14.85 5.30 -16.26
C GLU A 79 14.52 5.07 -17.75
N ILE A 80 15.45 5.38 -18.67
CA ILE A 80 15.30 5.06 -20.10
C ILE A 80 15.25 3.55 -20.35
N GLU A 81 16.09 2.76 -19.68
CA GLU A 81 16.07 1.31 -19.75
C GLU A 81 14.70 0.76 -19.34
N ILE A 82 14.15 1.27 -18.23
CA ILE A 82 12.81 0.90 -17.76
C ILE A 82 11.76 1.18 -18.83
N PHE A 83 11.74 2.38 -19.43
CA PHE A 83 10.77 2.69 -20.47
C PHE A 83 10.96 1.86 -21.75
N LYS A 84 12.20 1.49 -22.11
CA LYS A 84 12.45 0.60 -23.25
C LYS A 84 11.93 -0.81 -23.01
N ASN A 85 12.09 -1.32 -21.78
CA ASN A 85 11.73 -2.70 -21.44
C ASN A 85 10.24 -2.84 -21.09
N TYR A 86 9.65 -1.84 -20.43
CA TYR A 86 8.33 -1.91 -19.82
C TYR A 86 7.36 -0.82 -20.29
N GLY A 87 7.78 0.09 -21.18
CA GLY A 87 6.92 1.18 -21.68
C GLY A 87 5.63 0.69 -22.34
N ASP A 88 5.68 -0.44 -23.05
CA ASP A 88 4.49 -1.08 -23.63
C ASP A 88 3.49 -1.52 -22.55
N GLU A 89 3.98 -2.05 -21.44
CA GLU A 89 3.12 -2.46 -20.33
C GLU A 89 2.49 -1.26 -19.64
N MET A 90 3.28 -0.22 -19.36
CA MET A 90 2.78 1.05 -18.80
C MET A 90 1.73 1.70 -19.71
N ALA A 91 1.96 1.71 -21.03
CA ALA A 91 1.01 2.22 -22.02
C ALA A 91 -0.29 1.41 -22.08
N GLY A 92 -0.27 0.14 -21.63
CA GLY A 92 -1.47 -0.70 -21.50
C GLY A 92 -2.52 -0.14 -20.54
N TYR A 93 -2.09 0.61 -19.52
CA TYR A 93 -2.98 1.28 -18.57
C TYR A 93 -3.65 2.54 -19.13
N VAL A 94 -3.10 3.11 -20.19
CA VAL A 94 -3.69 4.28 -20.86
C VAL A 94 -4.79 3.81 -21.81
N LYS A 95 -6.01 4.30 -21.59
CA LYS A 95 -7.15 4.09 -22.50
C LYS A 95 -7.25 5.24 -23.51
N ASN A 96 -8.00 5.06 -24.58
CA ASN A 96 -8.34 6.20 -25.46
C ASN A 96 -9.06 7.27 -24.64
N ASP A 97 -8.82 8.54 -24.98
CA ASP A 97 -9.37 9.70 -24.27
C ASP A 97 -8.95 9.83 -22.80
N SER A 98 -7.91 9.07 -22.38
CA SER A 98 -7.26 9.30 -21.08
C SER A 98 -6.55 10.64 -21.06
N ILE A 99 -6.44 11.20 -19.86
CA ILE A 99 -5.61 12.36 -19.59
C ILE A 99 -4.26 11.86 -19.06
N VAL A 100 -3.18 12.19 -19.76
CA VAL A 100 -1.81 11.94 -19.28
C VAL A 100 -1.23 13.28 -18.87
N VAL A 101 -0.69 13.38 -17.66
CA VAL A 101 -0.12 14.63 -17.13
C VAL A 101 1.32 14.37 -16.75
N GLU A 102 2.27 15.10 -17.32
CA GLU A 102 3.68 15.04 -16.91
C GLU A 102 4.04 16.25 -16.04
N LEU A 103 4.62 15.97 -14.87
CA LEU A 103 5.10 16.96 -13.91
C LEU A 103 6.60 17.24 -14.15
N GLY A 104 6.91 18.44 -14.67
CA GLY A 104 8.28 18.87 -14.98
C GLY A 104 8.78 18.25 -16.28
N VAL A 105 8.38 18.84 -17.40
CA VAL A 105 8.71 18.35 -18.74
C VAL A 105 10.08 18.86 -19.15
N GLY A 106 11.13 18.14 -18.71
CA GLY A 106 12.53 18.43 -19.05
C GLY A 106 12.88 18.17 -20.53
N ALA A 107 14.13 17.77 -20.82
CA ALA A 107 14.68 17.57 -22.17
C ALA A 107 14.00 16.50 -23.06
N MET A 108 12.81 16.01 -22.68
CA MET A 108 11.87 15.17 -23.45
C MET A 108 12.37 13.80 -23.92
N ARG A 109 13.67 13.53 -23.78
CA ARG A 109 14.31 12.26 -24.18
C ARG A 109 13.61 11.05 -23.56
N LYS A 110 13.19 11.19 -22.31
CA LYS A 110 12.48 10.14 -21.55
C LYS A 110 11.02 10.05 -21.95
N THR A 111 10.34 11.20 -22.03
CA THR A 111 8.95 11.34 -22.47
C THR A 111 8.70 10.63 -23.80
N ARG A 112 9.60 10.78 -24.78
CA ARG A 112 9.50 10.12 -26.09
C ARG A 112 9.38 8.60 -26.01
N HIS A 113 10.03 7.94 -25.05
CA HIS A 113 9.92 6.48 -24.93
C HIS A 113 8.49 6.06 -24.54
N PHE A 114 7.88 6.77 -23.59
CA PHE A 114 6.50 6.50 -23.19
C PHE A 114 5.50 6.85 -24.31
N LEU A 115 5.66 8.00 -24.97
CA LEU A 115 4.78 8.40 -26.08
C LEU A 115 4.85 7.42 -27.27
N ASN A 116 6.04 6.88 -27.58
CA ASN A 116 6.19 5.84 -28.59
C ASN A 116 5.41 4.56 -28.25
N ALA A 117 5.44 4.13 -26.99
CA ALA A 117 4.66 2.98 -26.54
C ALA A 117 3.15 3.20 -26.68
N LEU A 118 2.67 4.42 -26.44
CA LEU A 118 1.27 4.81 -26.65
C LEU A 118 0.87 4.72 -28.13
N ILE A 119 1.67 5.27 -29.04
CA ILE A 119 1.40 5.20 -30.48
C ILE A 119 1.42 3.76 -31.00
N LYS A 120 2.38 2.95 -30.56
CA LYS A 120 2.48 1.53 -30.93
C LYS A 120 1.20 0.76 -30.63
N GLN A 121 0.44 1.20 -29.64
CA GLN A 121 -0.84 0.62 -29.22
C GLN A 121 -2.07 1.41 -29.69
N ASN A 122 -1.90 2.34 -30.64
CA ASN A 122 -2.94 3.20 -31.21
C ASN A 122 -3.72 4.00 -30.15
N LYS A 123 -3.05 4.42 -29.07
CA LYS A 123 -3.68 5.23 -28.02
C LYS A 123 -3.79 6.68 -28.47
N THR A 124 -4.90 7.34 -28.10
CA THR A 124 -5.16 8.75 -28.42
C THR A 124 -5.47 9.58 -27.16
N PRO A 125 -4.53 9.71 -26.21
CA PRO A 125 -4.75 10.52 -25.02
C PRO A 125 -4.63 12.02 -25.31
N THR A 126 -5.09 12.82 -24.35
CA THR A 126 -4.64 14.23 -24.22
C THR A 126 -3.51 14.27 -23.21
N TYR A 127 -2.36 14.77 -23.65
CA TYR A 127 -1.15 14.91 -22.87
C TYR A 127 -0.99 16.37 -22.40
N TYR A 128 -0.94 16.55 -21.08
CA TYR A 128 -0.70 17.82 -20.41
C TYR A 128 0.73 17.84 -19.87
N ALA A 129 1.49 18.86 -20.25
CA ALA A 129 2.82 19.12 -19.73
C ALA A 129 2.78 20.28 -18.74
N ILE A 130 3.25 20.07 -17.50
CA ILE A 130 3.39 21.15 -16.52
C ILE A 130 4.87 21.51 -16.41
N ASP A 131 5.20 22.77 -16.70
CA ASP A 131 6.55 23.31 -16.54
C ASP A 131 6.54 24.81 -16.22
N LEU A 132 7.67 25.36 -15.76
CA LEU A 132 7.78 26.76 -15.34
C LEU A 132 8.11 27.71 -16.49
N GLU A 133 8.83 27.26 -17.51
CA GLU A 133 9.36 28.11 -18.58
C GLU A 133 8.50 27.98 -19.85
N GLU A 134 7.86 29.07 -20.26
CA GLU A 134 6.87 29.06 -21.33
C GLU A 134 7.47 28.72 -22.70
N GLU A 135 8.60 29.34 -23.06
CA GLU A 135 9.13 29.28 -24.43
C GLU A 135 9.70 27.89 -24.73
N THR A 136 10.49 27.37 -23.80
CA THR A 136 11.03 26.01 -23.80
C THR A 136 9.90 25.03 -23.89
N LEU A 137 8.86 25.16 -23.05
CA LEU A 137 7.69 24.29 -23.08
C LEU A 137 6.96 24.32 -24.43
N ARG A 138 6.79 25.52 -25.02
CA ARG A 138 6.17 25.69 -26.35
C ARG A 138 6.95 24.94 -27.42
N VAL A 139 8.25 25.21 -27.57
CA VAL A 139 9.13 24.61 -28.58
C VAL A 139 9.13 23.09 -28.45
N CYS A 140 9.23 22.62 -27.22
CA CYS A 140 9.15 21.24 -26.82
C CYS A 140 7.86 20.54 -27.29
N LEU A 141 6.69 21.10 -26.95
CA LEU A 141 5.40 20.53 -27.33
C LEU A 141 5.13 20.59 -28.83
N GLU A 142 5.57 21.64 -29.52
CA GLU A 142 5.48 21.72 -30.98
C GLU A 142 6.29 20.63 -31.68
N SER A 143 7.47 20.30 -31.14
CA SER A 143 8.29 19.19 -31.61
C SER A 143 7.59 17.86 -31.41
N LEU A 144 7.06 17.59 -30.21
CA LEU A 144 6.31 16.36 -29.93
C LEU A 144 5.03 16.24 -30.76
N ALA A 145 4.28 17.31 -30.98
CA ALA A 145 3.06 17.27 -31.78
C ALA A 145 3.31 16.92 -33.26
N LYS A 146 4.50 17.24 -33.78
CA LYS A 146 4.93 16.81 -35.13
C LYS A 146 5.29 15.32 -35.17
N GLU A 147 5.94 14.82 -34.12
CA GLU A 147 6.36 13.43 -34.00
C GLU A 147 5.20 12.47 -33.67
N PHE A 148 4.23 12.94 -32.86
CA PHE A 148 3.13 12.15 -32.32
C PHE A 148 1.74 12.75 -32.68
N PRO A 149 1.33 12.73 -33.97
CA PRO A 149 0.18 13.47 -34.46
C PRO A 149 -1.18 13.00 -33.94
N THR A 150 -1.28 11.81 -33.32
CA THR A 150 -2.53 11.29 -32.75
C THR A 150 -2.71 11.65 -31.27
N ILE A 151 -1.71 12.28 -30.64
CA ILE A 151 -1.75 12.73 -29.25
C ILE A 151 -2.05 14.23 -29.25
N LYS A 152 -3.05 14.65 -28.45
CA LYS A 152 -3.31 16.08 -28.24
C LYS A 152 -2.35 16.59 -27.16
N PHE A 153 -1.61 17.66 -27.41
CA PHE A 153 -0.70 18.28 -26.45
C PHE A 153 -1.26 19.60 -25.90
N VAL A 154 -1.12 19.82 -24.60
CA VAL A 154 -1.47 21.06 -23.90
C VAL A 154 -0.35 21.39 -22.90
N GLY A 155 0.13 22.63 -22.89
CA GLY A 155 1.11 23.11 -21.91
C GLY A 155 0.45 23.91 -20.79
N LEU A 156 0.89 23.67 -19.57
CA LEU A 156 0.45 24.34 -18.35
C LEU A 156 1.68 25.03 -17.74
N VAL A 157 1.76 26.35 -17.87
CA VAL A 157 2.92 27.13 -17.43
C VAL A 157 2.73 27.53 -15.97
N GLY A 158 3.45 26.88 -15.05
CA GLY A 158 3.42 27.17 -13.61
C GLY A 158 3.82 26.00 -12.72
N LEU A 159 3.64 26.17 -11.40
CA LEU A 159 3.96 25.15 -10.40
C LEU A 159 3.11 23.88 -10.56
N TYR A 160 3.64 22.75 -10.09
CA TYR A 160 2.95 21.45 -10.09
C TYR A 160 1.57 21.53 -9.46
N GLU A 161 1.45 22.18 -8.31
CA GLU A 161 0.20 22.31 -7.57
C GLU A 161 -0.86 23.04 -8.39
N LYS A 162 -0.48 24.10 -9.10
CA LYS A 162 -1.40 24.87 -9.95
C LYS A 162 -1.80 24.09 -11.19
N GLY A 163 -0.87 23.34 -11.78
CA GLY A 163 -1.18 22.44 -12.88
C GLY A 163 -2.17 21.36 -12.46
N LEU A 164 -1.94 20.72 -11.31
CA LEU A 164 -2.83 19.69 -10.77
C LEU A 164 -4.19 20.24 -10.35
N GLU A 165 -4.26 21.44 -9.76
CA GLU A 165 -5.53 22.15 -9.50
C GLU A 165 -6.32 22.43 -10.78
N TYR A 166 -5.62 22.74 -11.89
CA TYR A 166 -6.24 22.92 -13.20
C TYR A 166 -6.78 21.58 -13.73
N ILE A 167 -5.99 20.52 -13.69
CA ILE A 167 -6.39 19.17 -14.12
C ILE A 167 -7.61 18.67 -13.34
N ALA A 168 -7.66 18.93 -12.03
CA ALA A 168 -8.77 18.54 -11.16
C ALA A 168 -10.12 19.18 -11.55
N LYS A 169 -10.09 20.33 -12.22
CA LYS A 169 -11.29 21.06 -12.68
C LYS A 169 -11.77 20.61 -14.06
N LEU A 170 -10.99 19.80 -14.78
CA LEU A 170 -11.41 19.26 -16.06
C LEU A 170 -12.61 18.32 -15.86
N PRO A 171 -13.54 18.25 -16.84
CA PRO A 171 -14.65 17.30 -16.78
C PRO A 171 -14.14 15.88 -16.59
N GLN A 172 -14.76 15.13 -15.67
CA GLN A 172 -14.44 13.71 -15.51
C GLN A 172 -14.79 12.95 -16.78
N THR A 173 -13.83 12.19 -17.28
CA THR A 173 -14.00 11.26 -18.39
C THR A 173 -14.22 9.84 -17.84
N SER A 174 -14.71 8.92 -18.67
CA SER A 174 -14.79 7.49 -18.32
C SER A 174 -13.42 6.79 -18.33
N SER A 175 -12.39 7.49 -18.79
CA SER A 175 -11.01 7.00 -18.89
C SER A 175 -10.17 7.52 -17.72
N PRO A 176 -9.19 6.72 -17.25
CA PRO A 176 -8.36 7.11 -16.11
C PRO A 176 -7.48 8.32 -16.44
N LYS A 177 -7.13 9.09 -15.42
CA LYS A 177 -5.99 10.02 -15.46
C LYS A 177 -4.72 9.28 -15.08
N ILE A 178 -3.63 9.57 -15.79
CA ILE A 178 -2.30 9.03 -15.51
C ILE A 178 -1.37 10.21 -15.26
N LEU A 179 -0.92 10.36 -14.02
CA LEU A 179 0.08 11.36 -13.65
C LEU A 179 1.47 10.71 -13.77
N LEU A 180 2.41 11.39 -14.42
CA LEU A 180 3.79 10.96 -14.62
C LEU A 180 4.72 11.96 -13.91
N TRP A 181 5.54 11.46 -12.99
CA TRP A 181 6.57 12.25 -12.33
C TRP A 181 7.92 11.57 -12.45
N MET A 182 8.66 11.92 -13.51
CA MET A 182 9.91 11.28 -13.90
C MET A 182 11.14 11.94 -13.26
N GLY A 183 12.29 11.27 -13.35
CA GLY A 183 13.60 11.84 -13.03
C GLY A 183 13.96 11.89 -11.55
N SER A 184 13.19 11.21 -10.70
CA SER A 184 13.40 11.21 -9.24
C SER A 184 13.37 12.62 -8.63
N SER A 185 12.55 13.51 -9.20
CA SER A 185 12.28 14.86 -8.67
C SER A 185 11.73 14.84 -7.25
N ILE A 186 11.07 13.75 -6.84
CA ILE A 186 10.70 13.50 -5.45
C ILE A 186 11.91 13.56 -4.49
N GLY A 187 13.11 13.22 -4.98
CA GLY A 187 14.35 13.30 -4.22
C GLY A 187 14.69 14.70 -3.74
N ASN A 188 14.16 15.75 -4.39
CA ASN A 188 14.38 17.14 -4.00
C ASN A 188 13.54 17.57 -2.79
N MET A 189 12.63 16.72 -2.34
CA MET A 189 11.79 16.95 -1.17
C MET A 189 12.30 16.16 0.03
N THR A 190 12.26 16.77 1.22
CA THR A 190 12.40 16.01 2.47
C THR A 190 11.28 14.97 2.58
N ARG A 191 11.48 13.90 3.38
CA ARG A 191 10.46 12.86 3.58
C ARG A 191 9.08 13.43 3.95
N PRO A 192 8.94 14.39 4.90
CA PRO A 192 7.64 15.00 5.21
C PRO A 192 7.06 15.78 4.02
N GLN A 193 7.89 16.55 3.29
CA GLN A 193 7.43 17.28 2.11
C GLN A 193 6.94 16.35 0.99
N ALA A 194 7.61 15.22 0.77
CA ALA A 194 7.17 14.21 -0.18
C ALA A 194 5.81 13.61 0.21
N VAL A 195 5.61 13.33 1.51
CA VAL A 195 4.32 12.89 2.06
C VAL A 195 3.23 13.94 1.83
N ASP A 196 3.52 15.21 2.12
CA ASP A 196 2.57 16.31 1.95
C ASP A 196 2.19 16.51 0.47
N PHE A 197 3.16 16.41 -0.44
CA PHE A 197 2.89 16.46 -1.88
C PHE A 197 2.05 15.27 -2.36
N PHE A 198 2.36 14.05 -1.92
CA PHE A 198 1.55 12.87 -2.24
C PHE A 198 0.12 12.97 -1.66
N LYS A 199 -0.05 13.54 -0.46
CA LYS A 199 -1.38 13.85 0.10
C LYS A 199 -2.13 14.86 -0.75
N PHE A 200 -1.46 15.91 -1.21
CA PHE A 200 -2.04 16.90 -2.12
C PHE A 200 -2.47 16.24 -3.44
N VAL A 201 -1.63 15.40 -4.05
CA VAL A 201 -1.97 14.62 -5.25
C VAL A 201 -3.19 13.72 -5.00
N HIS A 202 -3.20 12.98 -3.89
CA HIS A 202 -4.32 12.13 -3.49
C HIS A 202 -5.63 12.94 -3.32
N GLN A 203 -5.58 14.11 -2.68
CA GLN A 203 -6.77 14.90 -2.35
C GLN A 203 -7.29 15.71 -3.55
N THR A 204 -6.38 16.26 -4.35
CA THR A 204 -6.70 17.25 -5.40
C THR A 204 -6.79 16.63 -6.78
N ALA A 205 -5.83 15.77 -7.15
CA ALA A 205 -5.63 15.39 -8.55
C ALA A 205 -6.19 13.99 -8.91
N LEU A 206 -6.30 13.09 -7.93
CA LEU A 206 -6.70 11.71 -8.17
C LEU A 206 -8.12 11.41 -7.69
N VAL A 207 -8.82 10.56 -8.45
CA VAL A 207 -9.99 9.79 -8.03
C VAL A 207 -9.70 8.30 -8.15
N ALA A 208 -10.55 7.45 -7.57
CA ALA A 208 -10.37 6.01 -7.67
C ALA A 208 -10.42 5.56 -9.14
N GLY A 209 -9.41 4.79 -9.57
CA GLY A 209 -9.18 4.41 -10.96
C GLY A 209 -8.13 5.25 -11.68
N ASP A 210 -7.71 6.40 -11.14
CA ASP A 210 -6.55 7.12 -11.65
C ASP A 210 -5.23 6.49 -11.17
N LEU A 211 -4.15 6.74 -11.91
CA LEU A 211 -2.82 6.22 -11.65
C LEU A 211 -1.81 7.35 -11.49
N PHE A 212 -0.83 7.14 -10.62
CA PHE A 212 0.31 8.02 -10.44
C PHE A 212 1.60 7.22 -10.55
N PHE A 213 2.36 7.47 -11.63
CA PHE A 213 3.66 6.85 -11.86
C PHE A 213 4.77 7.80 -11.45
N VAL A 214 5.68 7.32 -10.60
CA VAL A 214 6.75 8.14 -10.01
C VAL A 214 8.09 7.44 -10.17
N GLY A 215 9.05 8.10 -10.80
CA GLY A 215 10.43 7.67 -10.80
C GLY A 215 11.08 7.94 -9.44
N GLN A 216 11.69 6.94 -8.84
CA GLN A 216 12.32 7.02 -7.53
C GLN A 216 13.69 6.33 -7.56
N ASP A 217 14.73 7.07 -7.19
CA ASP A 217 16.08 6.54 -7.10
C ASP A 217 16.25 5.69 -5.82
N GLY A 218 16.79 4.50 -5.98
CA GLY A 218 16.98 3.52 -4.92
C GLY A 218 18.14 3.86 -3.98
N ARG A 219 18.10 3.36 -2.75
CA ARG A 219 19.30 3.34 -1.89
C ARG A 219 20.33 2.36 -2.46
N ASN A 220 21.38 2.90 -3.08
CA ASN A 220 22.43 2.16 -3.80
C ASN A 220 23.80 2.23 -3.10
N ASP A 221 24.84 1.72 -3.78
CA ASP A 221 26.23 1.89 -3.34
C ASP A 221 26.55 3.38 -3.15
N PRO A 222 26.95 3.80 -1.92
CA PRO A 222 27.32 5.17 -1.61
C PRO A 222 28.31 5.81 -2.58
N LYS A 223 29.25 5.03 -3.14
CA LYS A 223 30.27 5.52 -4.08
C LYS A 223 29.67 5.84 -5.44
N ILE A 224 28.72 5.04 -5.91
CA ILE A 224 28.04 5.27 -7.19
C ILE A 224 27.19 6.53 -7.07
N ILE A 225 26.42 6.67 -5.98
CA ILE A 225 25.62 7.87 -5.74
C ILE A 225 26.52 9.10 -5.61
N ALA A 226 27.59 9.04 -4.82
CA ALA A 226 28.50 10.16 -4.65
C ALA A 226 29.07 10.66 -5.99
N LYS A 227 29.40 9.75 -6.92
CA LYS A 227 29.87 10.11 -8.27
C LYS A 227 28.79 10.72 -9.15
N ALA A 228 27.55 10.23 -9.08
CA ALA A 228 26.44 10.80 -9.84
C ALA A 228 26.25 12.30 -9.52
N TYR A 229 26.46 12.69 -8.26
CA TYR A 229 26.31 14.07 -7.82
C TYR A 229 27.64 14.81 -7.60
N ASN A 230 28.77 14.24 -7.99
CA ASN A 230 30.09 14.89 -7.93
C ASN A 230 30.99 14.24 -8.97
N ASP A 231 30.66 14.48 -10.24
CA ASP A 231 31.28 13.84 -11.37
C ASP A 231 32.74 14.30 -11.56
N ASP A 232 33.55 13.42 -12.14
CA ASP A 232 34.99 13.65 -12.32
C ASP A 232 35.27 14.78 -13.34
N LYS A 233 34.29 15.14 -14.19
CA LYS A 233 34.39 16.24 -15.18
C LYS A 233 33.98 17.59 -14.57
N GLY A 234 33.42 17.61 -13.36
CA GLY A 234 33.00 18.82 -12.66
C GLY A 234 31.74 19.48 -13.22
N VAL A 235 30.92 18.78 -14.02
CA VAL A 235 29.69 19.33 -14.61
C VAL A 235 28.66 19.63 -13.51
N THR A 236 28.45 18.72 -12.57
CA THR A 236 27.57 18.91 -11.41
C THR A 236 28.06 20.05 -10.52
N ARG A 237 29.38 20.17 -10.34
CA ARG A 237 29.96 21.33 -9.64
C ARG A 237 29.59 22.64 -10.33
N GLU A 238 29.71 22.71 -11.65
CA GLU A 238 29.37 23.91 -12.42
C GLU A 238 27.88 24.23 -12.36
N PHE A 239 27.01 23.22 -12.38
CA PHE A 239 25.56 23.37 -12.19
C PHE A 239 25.23 23.99 -10.83
N ILE A 240 25.78 23.42 -9.75
CA ILE A 240 25.57 23.95 -8.40
C ILE A 240 26.11 25.38 -8.31
N MET A 241 27.34 25.62 -8.73
CA MET A 241 27.96 26.94 -8.60
C MET A 241 27.30 28.01 -9.49
N ASN A 242 26.61 27.64 -10.57
CA ASN A 242 25.81 28.55 -11.38
C ASN A 242 24.65 29.18 -10.59
N GLY A 243 24.11 28.50 -9.56
CA GLY A 243 23.04 29.05 -8.73
C GLY A 243 23.40 30.38 -8.06
N LEU A 244 24.66 30.55 -7.64
CA LEU A 244 25.14 31.82 -7.09
C LEU A 244 25.13 32.95 -8.14
N ASP A 245 25.46 32.62 -9.38
CA ASP A 245 25.43 33.56 -10.50
C ASP A 245 23.98 33.94 -10.84
N ASN A 246 23.06 32.97 -10.85
CA ASN A 246 21.64 33.22 -11.10
C ASN A 246 20.99 34.08 -10.00
N VAL A 247 21.36 33.91 -8.73
CA VAL A 247 20.88 34.84 -7.68
C VAL A 247 21.26 36.29 -8.01
N ASN A 248 22.46 36.54 -8.56
CA ASN A 248 22.84 37.89 -8.98
C ASN A 248 21.91 38.43 -10.08
N VAL A 249 21.51 37.56 -11.02
CA VAL A 249 20.55 37.91 -12.09
C VAL A 249 19.17 38.22 -11.52
N ILE A 250 18.64 37.37 -10.64
CA ILE A 250 17.33 37.53 -9.99
C ILE A 250 17.24 38.86 -9.22
N PHE A 251 18.29 39.22 -8.48
CA PHE A 251 18.35 40.47 -7.72
C PHE A 251 18.78 41.68 -8.56
N LYS A 252 19.31 41.45 -9.77
CA LYS A 252 19.88 42.49 -10.66
C LYS A 252 21.05 43.26 -10.01
N GLU A 253 21.79 42.59 -9.12
CA GLU A 253 22.95 43.14 -8.42
C GLU A 253 23.92 42.02 -8.03
N LYS A 254 25.14 42.37 -7.65
CA LYS A 254 26.16 41.40 -7.26
C LYS A 254 26.00 40.99 -5.78
N VAL A 255 25.09 40.05 -5.52
CA VAL A 255 24.82 39.46 -4.21
C VAL A 255 25.94 38.52 -3.76
N PHE A 256 26.35 37.61 -4.65
CA PHE A 256 27.37 36.60 -4.39
C PHE A 256 28.57 36.76 -5.33
N ASP A 257 29.77 36.59 -4.79
CA ASP A 257 30.99 36.40 -5.57
C ASP A 257 31.36 34.92 -5.56
N ARG A 258 31.11 34.23 -6.68
CA ARG A 258 31.36 32.80 -6.86
C ARG A 258 32.76 32.34 -6.46
N LYS A 259 33.78 33.19 -6.56
CA LYS A 259 35.17 32.85 -6.18
C LYS A 259 35.38 32.73 -4.68
N LYS A 260 34.44 33.24 -3.86
CA LYS A 260 34.46 33.14 -2.40
C LYS A 260 33.76 31.89 -1.88
N PHE A 261 33.29 31.01 -2.77
CA PHE A 261 32.61 29.78 -2.42
C PHE A 261 33.25 28.58 -3.09
N GLU A 262 33.16 27.43 -2.44
CA GLU A 262 33.41 26.13 -3.05
C GLU A 262 32.17 25.23 -2.93
N TYR A 263 32.05 24.30 -3.87
CA TYR A 263 31.04 23.25 -3.83
C TYR A 263 31.50 22.12 -2.90
N VAL A 264 30.62 21.72 -1.98
CA VAL A 264 30.81 20.58 -1.10
C VAL A 264 29.70 19.57 -1.34
N SER A 265 30.10 18.35 -1.70
CA SER A 265 29.22 17.22 -1.97
C SER A 265 29.32 16.20 -0.84
N ILE A 266 28.18 15.82 -0.25
CA ILE A 266 28.12 14.84 0.84
C ILE A 266 27.04 13.82 0.52
N TYR A 267 27.38 12.53 0.59
CA TYR A 267 26.38 11.48 0.62
C TYR A 267 26.19 10.97 2.06
N ASN A 268 24.96 11.11 2.56
CA ASN A 268 24.55 10.69 3.89
C ASN A 268 23.83 9.34 3.78
N ALA A 269 24.57 8.24 3.96
CA ALA A 269 24.04 6.88 3.81
C ALA A 269 22.98 6.50 4.87
N ILE A 270 23.04 7.13 6.05
CA ILE A 270 22.11 6.85 7.15
C ILE A 270 20.71 7.37 6.78
N VAL A 271 20.63 8.65 6.41
CA VAL A 271 19.37 9.27 5.96
C VAL A 271 19.02 8.88 4.52
N GLY A 272 19.98 8.36 3.75
CA GLY A 272 19.80 7.93 2.37
C GLY A 272 19.62 9.10 1.42
N ARG A 273 20.47 10.13 1.50
CA ARG A 273 20.38 11.29 0.59
C ARG A 273 21.75 11.82 0.21
N HIS A 274 21.85 12.39 -0.98
CA HIS A 274 22.92 13.29 -1.35
C HIS A 274 22.57 14.73 -0.91
N GLU A 275 23.61 15.50 -0.57
CA GLU A 275 23.51 16.85 -0.04
C GLU A 275 24.53 17.74 -0.76
N ALA A 276 24.05 18.84 -1.35
CA ALA A 276 24.88 19.86 -1.99
C ALA A 276 24.97 21.11 -1.11
N TYR A 277 26.19 21.61 -0.91
CA TYR A 277 26.44 22.83 -0.14
C TYR A 277 27.38 23.79 -0.88
N TYR A 278 27.18 25.08 -0.62
CA TYR A 278 28.22 26.09 -0.78
C TYR A 278 28.96 26.24 0.54
N ARG A 279 30.30 26.18 0.52
CA ARG A 279 31.12 26.56 1.67
C ARG A 279 31.73 27.92 1.44
N SER A 280 31.57 28.82 2.40
CA SER A 280 32.26 30.11 2.39
C SER A 280 33.77 29.93 2.58
N LEU A 281 34.59 30.54 1.73
CA LEU A 281 36.06 30.49 1.83
C LEU A 281 36.64 31.64 2.69
N VAL A 282 35.82 32.63 3.01
CA VAL A 282 36.19 33.85 3.75
C VAL A 282 35.06 34.26 4.69
N ASP A 283 35.34 35.13 5.66
CA ASP A 283 34.26 35.87 6.32
C ASP A 283 33.69 36.88 5.33
N GLN A 284 32.37 36.87 5.15
CA GLN A 284 31.69 37.73 4.18
C GLN A 284 30.35 38.25 4.68
N THR A 285 30.06 39.49 4.30
CA THR A 285 28.79 40.17 4.52
C THR A 285 28.00 40.10 3.21
N ILE A 286 26.84 39.46 3.24
CA ILE A 286 25.91 39.36 2.11
C ILE A 286 24.77 40.35 2.34
N SER A 287 24.56 41.26 1.40
CA SER A 287 23.53 42.29 1.45
C SER A 287 23.04 42.63 0.06
N VAL A 288 21.81 43.12 -0.03
CA VAL A 288 21.17 43.61 -1.26
C VAL A 288 20.74 45.07 -1.04
N SER A 289 20.57 45.81 -2.12
CA SER A 289 20.24 47.24 -2.06
C SER A 289 18.83 47.51 -1.52
N ASP A 290 17.92 46.54 -1.63
CA ASP A 290 16.56 46.62 -1.09
C ASP A 290 16.58 46.47 0.44
N SER A 291 16.25 47.55 1.14
CA SER A 291 16.31 47.66 2.60
C SER A 291 15.34 46.74 3.35
N LYS A 292 14.41 46.08 2.64
CA LYS A 292 13.54 45.04 3.21
C LYS A 292 14.28 43.76 3.58
N PHE A 293 15.47 43.56 3.03
CA PHE A 293 16.25 42.35 3.18
C PHE A 293 17.40 42.57 4.16
N GLU A 294 17.42 41.81 5.25
CA GLU A 294 18.43 41.94 6.29
C GLU A 294 19.82 41.53 5.79
N THR A 295 20.86 42.13 6.37
CA THR A 295 22.24 41.76 6.08
C THR A 295 22.58 40.40 6.71
N VAL A 296 23.17 39.50 5.93
CA VAL A 296 23.58 38.16 6.38
C VAL A 296 25.09 38.12 6.57
N LEU A 297 25.52 37.81 7.79
CA LEU A 297 26.93 37.52 8.09
C LEU A 297 27.20 36.04 7.89
N LEU A 298 28.21 35.72 7.07
CA LEU A 298 28.66 34.37 6.75
C LEU A 298 30.11 34.20 7.19
N GLN A 299 30.35 33.24 8.06
CA GLN A 299 31.71 32.94 8.54
C GLN A 299 32.47 32.10 7.51
N LYS A 300 33.80 32.22 7.50
CA LYS A 300 34.67 31.29 6.78
C LYS A 300 34.38 29.86 7.23
N GLY A 301 34.15 28.97 6.27
CA GLY A 301 33.82 27.57 6.49
C GLY A 301 32.34 27.28 6.69
N GLU A 302 31.49 28.29 6.88
CA GLU A 302 30.03 28.11 7.04
C GLU A 302 29.43 27.53 5.75
N LEU A 303 28.55 26.53 5.93
CA LEU A 303 27.86 25.84 4.85
C LEU A 303 26.48 26.46 4.61
N ILE A 304 26.11 26.54 3.33
CA ILE A 304 24.76 26.88 2.86
C ILE A 304 24.28 25.70 2.03
N ASN A 305 23.22 25.01 2.47
CA ASN A 305 22.61 23.94 1.69
C ASN A 305 21.89 24.54 0.47
N VAL A 306 21.95 23.86 -0.68
CA VAL A 306 21.21 24.29 -1.87
C VAL A 306 20.32 23.19 -2.44
N GLU A 307 20.70 21.93 -2.27
CA GLU A 307 19.96 20.81 -2.85
C GLU A 307 20.10 19.57 -1.94
N TYR A 308 19.02 18.78 -1.91
CA TYR A 308 19.03 17.41 -1.44
C TYR A 308 18.57 16.50 -2.56
N SER A 309 19.11 15.28 -2.60
CA SER A 309 18.57 14.22 -3.42
C SER A 309 18.38 12.95 -2.59
N TYR A 310 17.16 12.75 -2.09
CA TYR A 310 16.76 11.59 -1.31
C TYR A 310 16.62 10.32 -2.17
N LYS A 311 17.04 9.20 -1.59
CA LYS A 311 17.05 7.85 -2.16
C LYS A 311 16.16 6.95 -1.33
N TYR A 312 15.39 6.08 -1.94
CA TYR A 312 14.36 5.32 -1.25
C TYR A 312 14.70 3.82 -1.22
N ASN A 313 14.52 3.18 -0.06
CA ASN A 313 14.45 1.73 0.00
C ASN A 313 12.97 1.26 -0.03
N LYS A 314 12.76 -0.06 -0.13
CA LYS A 314 11.41 -0.65 -0.18
C LYS A 314 10.52 -0.23 0.99
N GLN A 315 11.06 -0.19 2.21
CA GLN A 315 10.29 0.20 3.40
C GLN A 315 9.86 1.67 3.33
N GLU A 316 10.76 2.57 2.93
CA GLU A 316 10.49 4.01 2.82
C GLU A 316 9.45 4.32 1.73
N ILE A 317 9.38 3.51 0.68
CA ILE A 317 8.36 3.60 -0.38
C ILE A 317 6.97 3.24 0.17
N GLU A 318 6.87 2.14 0.91
CA GLU A 318 5.64 1.72 1.56
C GLU A 318 5.19 2.74 2.62
N GLU A 319 6.12 3.24 3.44
CA GLU A 319 5.85 4.29 4.44
C GLU A 319 5.34 5.59 3.81
N LEU A 320 5.91 5.99 2.66
CA LEU A 320 5.42 7.15 1.90
C LEU A 320 3.99 6.93 1.40
N ALA A 321 3.72 5.78 0.77
CA ALA A 321 2.38 5.45 0.27
C ALA A 321 1.35 5.47 1.40
N GLU A 322 1.70 4.82 2.50
CA GLU A 322 0.87 4.66 3.68
C GLU A 322 0.54 6.00 4.35
N ALA A 323 1.56 6.83 4.58
CA ALA A 323 1.40 8.15 5.20
C ALA A 323 0.58 9.11 4.33
N SER A 324 0.47 8.85 3.02
CA SER A 324 -0.29 9.64 2.06
C SER A 324 -1.62 9.02 1.65
N SER A 325 -2.02 7.90 2.26
CA SER A 325 -3.27 7.16 1.94
C SER A 325 -3.37 6.76 0.46
N LEU A 326 -2.23 6.44 -0.15
CA LEU A 326 -2.13 5.88 -1.49
C LEU A 326 -1.74 4.41 -1.39
N MET A 327 -2.15 3.62 -2.38
CA MET A 327 -1.68 2.24 -2.51
C MET A 327 -0.49 2.20 -3.46
N HIS A 328 0.66 1.72 -3.01
CA HIS A 328 1.75 1.30 -3.89
C HIS A 328 1.39 -0.09 -4.45
N THR A 329 1.26 -0.19 -5.78
CA THR A 329 0.67 -1.38 -6.44
C THR A 329 1.69 -2.20 -7.21
N TYR A 330 2.67 -1.56 -7.83
CA TYR A 330 3.72 -2.22 -8.58
C TYR A 330 4.90 -1.28 -8.79
N ALA A 331 6.05 -1.83 -9.17
CA ALA A 331 7.21 -1.06 -9.57
C ALA A 331 7.98 -1.78 -10.67
N TRP A 332 8.47 -1.01 -11.64
CA TRP A 332 9.38 -1.47 -12.69
C TRP A 332 10.79 -1.02 -12.35
N PHE A 333 11.76 -1.92 -12.40
CA PHE A 333 13.15 -1.63 -12.07
C PHE A 333 14.06 -1.78 -13.29
N ASP A 334 15.17 -1.04 -13.29
CA ASP A 334 16.26 -1.30 -14.22
C ASP A 334 16.91 -2.66 -13.91
N SER A 335 17.67 -3.21 -14.86
CA SER A 335 18.34 -4.51 -14.71
C SER A 335 19.30 -4.60 -13.52
N THR A 336 19.74 -3.46 -12.97
CA THR A 336 20.62 -3.40 -11.80
C THR A 336 19.90 -3.07 -10.49
N ASN A 337 18.56 -2.93 -10.51
CA ASN A 337 17.70 -2.58 -9.37
C ASN A 337 18.14 -1.31 -8.62
N LYS A 338 18.72 -0.35 -9.32
CA LYS A 338 19.17 0.94 -8.75
C LYS A 338 18.08 1.98 -8.75
N TYR A 339 17.15 1.90 -9.70
CA TYR A 339 16.11 2.88 -9.94
C TYR A 339 14.78 2.15 -10.14
N GLY A 340 13.71 2.68 -9.56
CA GLY A 340 12.36 2.16 -9.71
C GLY A 340 11.43 3.20 -10.32
N PHE A 341 10.52 2.75 -11.17
CA PHE A 341 9.36 3.51 -11.61
C PHE A 341 8.14 2.90 -10.94
N HIS A 342 7.54 3.63 -10.00
CA HIS A 342 6.57 3.12 -9.04
C HIS A 342 5.15 3.52 -9.43
N MET A 343 4.22 2.58 -9.35
CA MET A 343 2.80 2.78 -9.63
C MET A 343 2.01 2.91 -8.33
N TYR A 344 1.38 4.07 -8.15
CA TYR A 344 0.46 4.37 -7.07
C TYR A 344 -0.96 4.54 -7.58
N GLN A 345 -1.94 4.18 -6.76
CA GLN A 345 -3.36 4.41 -7.03
C GLN A 345 -4.08 4.96 -5.79
N LYS A 346 -5.13 5.76 -6.02
CA LYS A 346 -6.03 6.19 -4.96
C LYS A 346 -7.11 5.14 -4.73
N PRO A 347 -7.21 4.55 -3.52
CA PRO A 347 -8.27 3.60 -3.23
C PRO A 347 -9.60 4.30 -2.88
N LYS A 348 -10.71 3.55 -2.90
CA LYS A 348 -12.02 4.04 -2.44
C LYS A 348 -12.16 4.10 -0.91
N PHE A 349 -11.34 3.33 -0.21
CA PHE A 349 -11.23 3.23 1.24
C PHE A 349 -9.79 2.87 1.58
N PHE A 350 -9.30 3.20 2.78
CA PHE A 350 -7.92 2.94 3.15
C PHE A 350 -7.81 2.44 4.58
N PHE A 351 -7.16 1.29 4.77
CA PHE A 351 -6.90 0.70 6.08
C PHE A 351 -5.43 0.85 6.44
N PRO A 352 -5.08 1.77 7.36
CA PRO A 352 -3.68 1.96 7.71
C PRO A 352 -3.13 0.72 8.45
N ARG A 353 -2.06 0.14 7.93
CA ARG A 353 -1.17 -0.86 8.53
C ARG A 353 -0.23 -0.23 9.56
N LEU A 354 0.32 0.96 9.25
CA LEU A 354 1.28 1.67 10.11
C LEU A 354 0.57 2.67 11.02
N SER A 355 -0.37 2.21 11.86
CA SER A 355 -0.95 3.07 12.91
C SER A 355 -0.34 2.75 14.28
N GLN A 356 0.02 3.84 14.97
CA GLN A 356 0.85 4.05 16.16
C GLN A 356 1.08 2.85 17.12
N LYS A 357 2.34 2.77 17.62
CA LYS A 357 2.71 1.98 18.80
C LYS A 357 1.62 2.13 19.87
N GLU A 358 1.00 1.00 20.23
CA GLU A 358 -0.13 0.90 21.17
C GLU A 358 -1.51 1.36 20.65
N ALA A 359 -1.85 1.03 19.40
CA ALA A 359 -3.23 1.16 18.93
C ALA A 359 -4.20 0.37 19.85
N SER A 360 -5.12 1.09 20.50
CA SER A 360 -6.20 0.50 21.30
C SER A 360 -6.96 -0.56 20.50
N SER A 361 -7.30 -1.68 21.12
CA SER A 361 -8.17 -2.71 20.51
C SER A 361 -9.53 -2.14 20.13
N VAL A 362 -10.00 -1.10 20.83
CA VAL A 362 -11.28 -0.46 20.54
C VAL A 362 -11.19 0.31 19.21
N PRO A 363 -12.14 0.10 18.28
CA PRO A 363 -12.22 0.88 17.05
C PRO A 363 -12.63 2.34 17.30
N THR A 364 -12.03 3.27 16.57
CA THR A 364 -12.44 4.66 16.48
C THR A 364 -13.61 4.82 15.50
N LEU A 365 -14.32 5.95 15.58
CA LEU A 365 -15.35 6.27 14.59
C LEU A 365 -14.79 6.35 13.17
N SER A 366 -13.58 6.89 12.98
CA SER A 366 -12.93 6.94 11.67
C SER A 366 -12.64 5.56 11.11
N GLU A 367 -12.25 4.59 11.96
CA GLU A 367 -12.05 3.20 11.53
C GLU A 367 -13.37 2.55 11.12
N PHE A 368 -14.46 2.78 11.86
CA PHE A 368 -15.80 2.34 11.44
C PHE A 368 -16.19 2.95 10.09
N GLN A 369 -15.96 4.24 9.89
CA GLN A 369 -16.28 4.93 8.64
C GLN A 369 -15.50 4.36 7.44
N GLU A 370 -14.21 4.04 7.60
CA GLU A 370 -13.44 3.36 6.54
C GLU A 370 -13.93 1.94 6.29
N LEU A 371 -14.28 1.18 7.35
CA LEU A 371 -14.86 -0.16 7.19
C LEU A 371 -16.21 -0.11 6.46
N TRP A 372 -17.03 0.90 6.73
CA TRP A 372 -18.29 1.15 6.03
C TRP A 372 -18.08 1.51 4.56
N LYS A 373 -17.09 2.36 4.24
CA LYS A 373 -16.70 2.65 2.85
C LYS A 373 -16.25 1.38 2.13
N ALA A 374 -15.48 0.51 2.79
CA ALA A 374 -15.06 -0.76 2.24
C ALA A 374 -16.26 -1.70 2.01
N TRP A 375 -17.16 -1.79 2.99
CA TRP A 375 -18.40 -2.56 2.90
C TRP A 375 -19.25 -2.12 1.71
N ASP A 376 -19.54 -0.83 1.60
CA ASP A 376 -20.33 -0.28 0.50
C ASP A 376 -19.63 -0.50 -0.86
N THR A 377 -18.30 -0.35 -0.89
CA THR A 377 -17.51 -0.58 -2.11
C THR A 377 -17.60 -2.03 -2.57
N ILE A 378 -17.35 -3.00 -1.70
CA ILE A 378 -17.35 -4.43 -2.08
C ILE A 378 -18.76 -4.92 -2.38
N THR A 379 -19.75 -4.55 -1.57
CA THR A 379 -21.13 -5.00 -1.76
C THR A 379 -21.79 -4.37 -2.98
N SER A 380 -21.28 -3.23 -3.48
CA SER A 380 -21.72 -2.66 -4.77
C SER A 380 -21.36 -3.53 -5.98
N LEU A 381 -20.45 -4.49 -5.84
CA LEU A 381 -20.04 -5.42 -6.91
C LEU A 381 -21.00 -6.62 -7.06
N ILE A 382 -22.01 -6.73 -6.20
CA ILE A 382 -23.04 -7.79 -6.24
C ILE A 382 -24.06 -7.43 -7.33
N LYS A 383 -24.19 -8.27 -8.37
CA LYS A 383 -25.17 -8.06 -9.45
C LYS A 383 -26.61 -8.27 -9.00
N ASP A 384 -26.88 -9.39 -8.33
CA ASP A 384 -28.19 -9.74 -7.78
C ASP A 384 -28.05 -10.12 -6.29
N PRO A 385 -28.49 -9.26 -5.35
CA PRO A 385 -28.39 -9.56 -3.92
C PRO A 385 -29.27 -10.74 -3.48
N TYR A 386 -30.23 -11.17 -4.29
CA TYR A 386 -31.12 -12.30 -3.98
C TYR A 386 -30.59 -13.63 -4.48
N ALA A 387 -29.53 -13.64 -5.29
CA ALA A 387 -28.86 -14.85 -5.72
C ALA A 387 -28.15 -15.54 -4.54
N LEU A 388 -28.14 -16.88 -4.55
CA LEU A 388 -27.43 -17.69 -3.56
C LEU A 388 -25.92 -17.43 -3.66
N ALA A 389 -25.30 -17.02 -2.57
CA ALA A 389 -23.87 -16.75 -2.52
C ALA A 389 -23.04 -18.03 -2.49
N ASP A 390 -23.59 -19.08 -1.88
CA ASP A 390 -22.87 -20.33 -1.62
C ASP A 390 -23.76 -21.59 -1.70
N GLY A 391 -24.86 -21.48 -2.45
CA GLY A 391 -25.89 -22.51 -2.55
C GLY A 391 -26.77 -22.67 -1.31
N SER A 392 -26.53 -21.92 -0.23
CA SER A 392 -27.30 -22.04 1.02
C SER A 392 -28.03 -20.75 1.43
N LEU A 393 -27.38 -19.59 1.35
CA LEU A 393 -27.95 -18.29 1.73
C LEU A 393 -27.70 -17.23 0.64
N PRO A 394 -28.67 -16.33 0.38
CA PRO A 394 -28.49 -15.26 -0.59
C PRO A 394 -27.61 -14.12 -0.04
N PHE A 395 -27.00 -13.34 -0.92
CA PHE A 395 -26.14 -12.21 -0.53
C PHE A 395 -26.85 -11.22 0.40
N ILE A 396 -28.14 -10.95 0.19
CA ILE A 396 -28.95 -10.05 1.01
C ILE A 396 -29.01 -10.47 2.48
N HIS A 397 -28.88 -11.77 2.78
CA HIS A 397 -28.78 -12.25 4.14
C HIS A 397 -27.53 -11.71 4.83
N TYR A 398 -26.39 -11.80 4.15
CA TYR A 398 -25.11 -11.30 4.67
C TYR A 398 -25.12 -9.77 4.78
N LEU A 399 -25.79 -9.07 3.85
CA LEU A 399 -25.95 -7.61 3.91
C LEU A 399 -26.67 -7.16 5.19
N GLY A 400 -27.78 -7.81 5.55
CA GLY A 400 -28.50 -7.50 6.78
C GLY A 400 -27.79 -7.99 8.06
N LYS A 401 -27.01 -9.07 7.97
CA LYS A 401 -26.36 -9.72 9.14
C LYS A 401 -25.35 -8.83 9.86
N ALA A 402 -24.53 -8.07 9.14
CA ALA A 402 -23.57 -7.14 9.76
C ALA A 402 -24.27 -6.08 10.62
N ALA A 403 -25.30 -5.44 10.06
CA ALA A 403 -26.08 -4.42 10.74
C ALA A 403 -26.85 -5.00 11.93
N ALA A 404 -27.52 -6.14 11.74
CA ALA A 404 -28.30 -6.82 12.78
C ALA A 404 -27.44 -7.23 13.98
N PHE A 405 -26.24 -7.78 13.74
CA PHE A 405 -25.30 -8.13 14.81
C PHE A 405 -24.91 -6.90 15.63
N SER A 406 -24.53 -5.82 14.93
CA SER A 406 -24.13 -4.56 15.57
C SER A 406 -25.27 -3.96 16.38
N ASP A 407 -26.48 -3.90 15.80
CA ASP A 407 -27.66 -3.34 16.44
C ASP A 407 -28.04 -4.09 17.72
N LEU A 408 -28.04 -5.43 17.67
CA LEU A 408 -28.36 -6.28 18.82
C LEU A 408 -27.43 -6.00 20.00
N HIS A 409 -26.12 -6.14 19.80
CA HIS A 409 -25.15 -6.07 20.89
C HIS A 409 -24.98 -4.63 21.43
N ILE A 410 -25.04 -3.62 20.56
CA ILE A 410 -24.92 -2.23 21.00
C ILE A 410 -26.20 -1.79 21.72
N SER A 411 -27.39 -2.11 21.19
CA SER A 411 -28.65 -1.70 21.81
C SER A 411 -28.90 -2.38 23.15
N GLN A 412 -28.56 -3.67 23.28
CA GLN A 412 -28.62 -4.38 24.56
C GLN A 412 -27.76 -3.69 25.61
N GLN A 413 -26.53 -3.32 25.26
CA GLN A 413 -25.61 -2.70 26.20
C GLN A 413 -26.01 -1.26 26.55
N LEU A 414 -26.51 -0.48 25.59
CA LEU A 414 -27.07 0.85 25.85
C LEU A 414 -28.26 0.79 26.81
N ALA A 415 -29.13 -0.22 26.70
CA ALA A 415 -30.27 -0.39 27.60
C ALA A 415 -29.83 -0.58 29.08
N THR A 416 -28.71 -1.27 29.32
CA THR A 416 -28.15 -1.42 30.69
C THR A 416 -27.68 -0.11 31.30
N LEU A 417 -27.33 0.88 30.47
CA LEU A 417 -26.89 2.21 30.91
C LEU A 417 -28.07 3.13 31.27
N SER A 418 -29.18 3.00 30.55
CA SER A 418 -30.43 3.70 30.84
C SER A 418 -31.24 2.92 31.88
N LYS A 419 -30.98 3.16 33.17
CA LYS A 419 -31.73 2.58 34.30
C LYS A 419 -33.25 2.67 34.04
N ASN A 420 -33.88 1.58 33.58
CA ASN A 420 -35.31 1.36 33.31
C ASN A 420 -35.85 1.50 31.86
N ASN A 421 -35.04 1.54 30.81
CA ASN A 421 -35.57 1.50 29.43
C ASN A 421 -35.50 0.10 28.80
N PRO A 422 -36.54 -0.33 28.05
CA PRO A 422 -36.47 -1.55 27.25
C PRO A 422 -35.38 -1.44 26.17
N VAL A 423 -34.87 -2.58 25.70
CA VAL A 423 -33.90 -2.61 24.59
C VAL A 423 -34.54 -1.95 23.36
N GLN A 424 -33.96 -0.84 22.91
CA GLN A 424 -34.43 -0.10 21.75
C GLN A 424 -33.65 -0.52 20.50
N LEU A 425 -34.16 -1.55 19.82
CA LEU A 425 -33.62 -1.99 18.52
C LEU A 425 -33.91 -0.95 17.44
N THR A 426 -33.11 -0.98 16.38
CA THR A 426 -33.37 -0.16 15.19
C THR A 426 -34.55 -0.75 14.44
N GLU A 427 -35.49 0.08 13.97
CA GLU A 427 -36.62 -0.40 13.18
C GLU A 427 -36.22 -0.67 11.71
N PRO A 428 -36.65 -1.80 11.10
CA PRO A 428 -37.57 -2.81 11.65
C PRO A 428 -36.89 -3.78 12.64
N SER A 429 -37.38 -3.85 13.88
CA SER A 429 -36.74 -4.61 14.96
C SER A 429 -36.69 -6.13 14.70
N GLU A 430 -37.59 -6.66 13.86
CA GLU A 430 -37.60 -8.05 13.41
C GLU A 430 -36.37 -8.42 12.55
N PHE A 431 -35.64 -7.45 12.00
CA PHE A 431 -34.43 -7.69 11.20
C PHE A 431 -33.31 -8.33 12.02
N VAL A 432 -33.24 -7.99 13.31
CA VAL A 432 -32.32 -8.64 14.23
C VAL A 432 -32.58 -10.15 14.23
N VAL A 433 -33.83 -10.59 14.36
CA VAL A 433 -34.16 -12.03 14.36
C VAL A 433 -33.92 -12.66 12.98
N LEU A 434 -34.33 -11.97 11.91
CA LEU A 434 -34.20 -12.45 10.53
C LEU A 434 -32.74 -12.71 10.13
N PHE A 435 -31.85 -11.75 10.40
CA PHE A 435 -30.47 -11.81 9.92
C PHE A 435 -29.50 -12.42 10.95
N SER A 436 -29.90 -12.59 12.21
CA SER A 436 -29.09 -13.23 13.25
C SER A 436 -29.07 -14.77 13.20
N ARG A 437 -29.37 -15.37 12.04
CA ARG A 437 -29.29 -16.82 11.85
C ARG A 437 -27.90 -17.31 12.26
N GLY A 438 -27.87 -18.26 13.20
CA GLY A 438 -26.65 -18.81 13.80
C GLY A 438 -26.15 -18.11 15.07
N LEU A 439 -26.88 -17.14 15.64
CA LEU A 439 -26.55 -16.48 16.92
C LEU A 439 -27.55 -16.78 18.05
N ILE A 440 -28.69 -17.40 17.75
CA ILE A 440 -29.74 -17.72 18.73
C ILE A 440 -29.78 -19.25 18.92
N THR A 441 -29.17 -19.74 19.99
CA THR A 441 -29.15 -21.17 20.38
C THR A 441 -30.40 -21.61 21.16
N ASN A 442 -31.36 -20.72 21.43
CA ASN A 442 -32.54 -21.02 22.22
C ASN A 442 -33.73 -21.54 21.40
N GLY A 443 -33.55 -22.64 20.66
CA GLY A 443 -34.64 -23.50 20.20
C GLY A 443 -35.73 -22.88 19.31
N CYS A 444 -35.55 -21.66 18.80
CA CYS A 444 -36.48 -21.07 17.84
C CYS A 444 -36.32 -21.77 16.48
N GLU A 445 -37.37 -22.47 16.07
CA GLU A 445 -37.50 -23.04 14.74
C GLU A 445 -37.06 -22.03 13.67
N THR A 446 -36.27 -22.51 12.72
CA THR A 446 -35.84 -21.76 11.53
C THR A 446 -37.06 -21.27 10.76
N ARG A 447 -37.52 -20.04 11.06
CA ARG A 447 -38.42 -19.32 10.16
C ARG A 447 -37.56 -18.80 9.00
N PHE A 448 -37.47 -19.60 7.94
CA PHE A 448 -37.22 -19.00 6.64
C PHE A 448 -38.40 -18.07 6.39
N PHE A 449 -38.17 -16.76 6.31
CA PHE A 449 -39.15 -15.95 5.61
C PHE A 449 -39.25 -16.52 4.19
N SER A 450 -40.46 -16.69 3.70
CA SER A 450 -40.71 -17.08 2.31
C SER A 450 -40.11 -16.09 1.31
N LYS A 451 -39.75 -14.86 1.77
CA LYS A 451 -39.12 -13.80 0.99
C LYS A 451 -38.24 -12.89 1.85
N TYR A 452 -37.04 -12.56 1.37
CA TYR A 452 -36.18 -11.52 2.00
C TYR A 452 -36.74 -10.11 1.74
N PRO A 453 -36.45 -9.12 2.62
CA PRO A 453 -36.87 -7.72 2.42
C PRO A 453 -36.31 -7.09 1.13
N ASP A 454 -36.87 -5.94 0.75
CA ASP A 454 -36.32 -5.12 -0.34
C ASP A 454 -34.91 -4.62 0.02
N LEU A 455 -33.99 -4.63 -0.96
CA LEU A 455 -32.60 -4.20 -0.76
C LEU A 455 -32.51 -2.79 -0.17
N ASN A 456 -33.36 -1.85 -0.60
CA ASN A 456 -33.32 -0.48 -0.11
C ASN A 456 -33.75 -0.40 1.35
N VAL A 457 -34.68 -1.26 1.78
CA VAL A 457 -35.10 -1.35 3.19
C VAL A 457 -33.96 -1.91 4.06
N VAL A 458 -33.22 -2.91 3.56
CA VAL A 458 -32.02 -3.44 4.26
C VAL A 458 -30.91 -2.38 4.34
N LYS A 459 -30.69 -1.62 3.27
CA LYS A 459 -29.73 -0.50 3.25
C LYS A 459 -30.12 0.63 4.20
N ASP A 460 -31.41 0.99 4.24
CA ASP A 460 -31.93 2.00 5.18
C ASP A 460 -31.76 1.57 6.65
N TYR A 461 -32.04 0.29 6.95
CA TYR A 461 -31.78 -0.29 8.25
C TYR A 461 -30.28 -0.19 8.63
N ASP A 462 -29.38 -0.62 7.75
CA ASP A 462 -27.94 -0.50 7.96
C ASP A 462 -27.50 0.95 8.20
N LEU A 463 -27.99 1.91 7.41
CA LEU A 463 -27.70 3.34 7.61
C LEU A 463 -28.15 3.83 9.00
N LYS A 464 -29.33 3.43 9.46
CA LYS A 464 -29.83 3.77 10.81
C LYS A 464 -28.96 3.16 11.92
N VAL A 465 -28.48 1.93 11.75
CA VAL A 465 -27.53 1.30 12.68
C VAL A 465 -26.21 2.04 12.71
N ARG A 466 -25.67 2.45 11.55
CA ARG A 466 -24.47 3.30 11.47
C ARG A 466 -24.65 4.66 12.13
N GLN A 467 -25.83 5.27 12.00
CA GLN A 467 -26.19 6.52 12.70
C GLN A 467 -26.26 6.34 14.23
N LYS A 468 -26.81 5.21 14.70
CA LYS A 468 -26.80 4.84 16.12
C LYS A 468 -25.37 4.70 16.65
N ILE A 469 -24.49 4.04 15.91
CA ILE A 469 -23.05 3.94 16.25
C ILE A 469 -22.44 5.34 16.31
N THR A 470 -22.58 6.13 15.25
CA THR A 470 -22.03 7.49 15.14
C THR A 470 -22.48 8.39 16.29
N SER A 471 -23.78 8.47 16.56
CA SER A 471 -24.32 9.28 17.66
C SER A 471 -23.84 8.81 19.05
N THR A 472 -23.58 7.51 19.22
CA THR A 472 -23.01 7.00 20.47
C THR A 472 -21.56 7.47 20.65
N PHE A 473 -20.76 7.51 19.57
CA PHE A 473 -19.41 8.05 19.58
C PHE A 473 -19.39 9.56 19.87
N GLU A 474 -20.28 10.33 19.23
CA GLU A 474 -20.36 11.80 19.41
C GLU A 474 -20.70 12.21 20.84
N ASN A 475 -21.54 11.43 21.52
CA ASN A 475 -21.94 11.71 22.91
C ASN A 475 -20.85 11.37 23.94
N ASN A 476 -19.75 10.71 23.54
CA ASN A 476 -18.59 10.28 24.35
C ASN A 476 -18.90 9.51 25.67
N SER A 477 -20.17 9.23 25.95
CA SER A 477 -20.66 8.64 27.20
C SER A 477 -20.25 7.17 27.36
N PHE A 478 -19.82 6.52 26.28
CA PHE A 478 -19.39 5.13 26.28
C PHE A 478 -17.93 4.90 26.71
N LEU A 479 -17.08 5.94 26.67
CA LEU A 479 -15.62 5.79 26.89
C LEU A 479 -15.26 5.26 28.28
N SER A 480 -16.15 5.45 29.27
CA SER A 480 -15.98 4.91 30.62
C SER A 480 -16.60 3.51 30.82
N ASN A 481 -17.38 3.00 29.85
CA ASN A 481 -18.05 1.71 29.93
C ASN A 481 -17.32 0.62 29.15
N LYS A 482 -16.60 -0.26 29.88
CA LYS A 482 -15.83 -1.37 29.30
C LYS A 482 -16.67 -2.34 28.45
N ASN A 483 -17.91 -2.64 28.85
CA ASN A 483 -18.76 -3.58 28.12
C ASN A 483 -19.23 -2.99 26.79
N LEU A 484 -19.51 -1.69 26.75
CA LEU A 484 -19.88 -1.01 25.51
C LEU A 484 -18.69 -0.90 24.55
N LEU A 485 -17.48 -0.62 25.07
CA LEU A 485 -16.24 -0.69 24.29
C LEU A 485 -16.02 -2.09 23.68
N LYS A 486 -16.26 -3.14 24.47
CA LYS A 486 -16.20 -4.54 24.04
C LYS A 486 -17.21 -4.87 22.94
N ASN A 487 -18.44 -4.36 23.02
CA ASN A 487 -19.43 -4.56 21.97
C ASN A 487 -19.13 -3.79 20.69
N PHE A 488 -18.53 -2.60 20.76
CA PHE A 488 -18.02 -1.92 19.57
C PHE A 488 -16.89 -2.70 18.90
N PHE A 489 -15.98 -3.26 19.69
CA PHE A 489 -14.95 -4.16 19.21
C PHE A 489 -15.56 -5.38 18.48
N TYR A 490 -16.54 -6.06 19.08
CA TYR A 490 -17.21 -7.20 18.44
C TYR A 490 -17.94 -6.83 17.16
N ALA A 491 -18.69 -5.71 17.16
CA ALA A 491 -19.38 -5.24 15.97
C ALA A 491 -18.40 -4.98 14.81
N PHE A 492 -17.28 -4.32 15.10
CA PHE A 492 -16.25 -4.01 14.12
C PHE A 492 -15.55 -5.25 13.56
N GLU A 493 -15.09 -6.16 14.42
CA GLU A 493 -14.41 -7.38 13.96
C GLU A 493 -15.39 -8.31 13.21
N ASN A 494 -16.66 -8.40 13.65
CA ASN A 494 -17.68 -9.18 12.96
C ASN A 494 -17.92 -8.66 11.54
N GLN A 495 -18.13 -7.36 11.37
CA GLN A 495 -18.34 -6.75 10.06
C GLN A 495 -17.09 -6.88 9.17
N SER A 496 -15.89 -6.74 9.75
CA SER A 496 -14.61 -6.93 9.03
C SER A 496 -14.44 -8.37 8.51
N ASN A 497 -14.69 -9.37 9.35
CA ASN A 497 -14.61 -10.79 8.93
C ASN A 497 -15.69 -11.14 7.90
N LEU A 498 -16.88 -10.55 8.03
CA LEU A 498 -17.96 -10.77 7.08
C LEU A 498 -17.69 -10.13 5.71
N LEU A 499 -17.00 -8.98 5.67
CA LEU A 499 -16.56 -8.34 4.43
C LEU A 499 -15.65 -9.28 3.61
N GLU A 500 -14.66 -9.89 4.26
CA GLU A 500 -13.76 -10.87 3.64
C GLU A 500 -14.52 -12.10 3.11
N LYS A 501 -15.47 -12.63 3.90
CA LYS A 501 -16.30 -13.76 3.47
C LYS A 501 -17.15 -13.40 2.25
N ILE A 502 -17.82 -12.25 2.25
CA ILE A 502 -18.62 -11.78 1.11
C ILE A 502 -17.74 -11.66 -0.13
N LEU A 503 -16.53 -11.09 0.01
CA LEU A 503 -15.60 -10.95 -1.10
C LEU A 503 -15.19 -12.31 -1.69
N ASN A 504 -14.85 -13.30 -0.85
CA ASN A 504 -14.53 -14.65 -1.31
C ASN A 504 -15.68 -15.30 -2.07
N LEU A 505 -16.90 -15.20 -1.53
CA LEU A 505 -18.11 -15.72 -2.18
C LEU A 505 -18.39 -15.02 -3.51
N LEU A 506 -18.21 -13.69 -3.54
CA LEU A 506 -18.40 -12.89 -4.75
C LEU A 506 -17.48 -13.33 -5.88
N ILE A 507 -16.16 -13.34 -5.66
CA ILE A 507 -15.18 -13.65 -6.72
C ILE A 507 -15.35 -15.07 -7.27
N ASN A 508 -15.88 -16.00 -6.46
CA ASN A 508 -16.11 -17.39 -6.85
C ASN A 508 -17.49 -17.65 -7.45
N SER A 509 -18.35 -16.63 -7.55
CA SER A 509 -19.70 -16.72 -8.10
C SER A 509 -19.81 -16.07 -9.49
N SER A 510 -20.88 -16.40 -10.23
CA SER A 510 -21.25 -15.67 -11.46
C SER A 510 -21.87 -14.29 -11.18
N ASN A 511 -22.12 -13.97 -9.91
CA ASN A 511 -22.87 -12.81 -9.44
C ASN A 511 -21.99 -11.56 -9.21
N PHE A 512 -20.84 -11.51 -9.87
CA PHE A 512 -19.79 -10.52 -9.66
C PHE A 512 -19.67 -9.54 -10.83
N GLU A 513 -19.66 -8.24 -10.52
CA GLU A 513 -19.29 -7.17 -11.44
C GLU A 513 -17.83 -6.76 -11.24
N LYS A 514 -17.01 -6.85 -12.30
CA LYS A 514 -15.60 -6.51 -12.23
C LYS A 514 -15.44 -5.00 -11.97
N PRO A 515 -14.68 -4.59 -10.93
CA PRO A 515 -14.46 -3.19 -10.66
C PRO A 515 -13.65 -2.51 -11.78
N ASN A 516 -14.03 -1.28 -12.10
CA ASN A 516 -13.34 -0.42 -13.09
C ASN A 516 -12.41 0.63 -12.44
N TRP A 517 -12.36 0.66 -11.11
CA TRP A 517 -11.65 1.65 -10.29
C TRP A 517 -10.37 1.10 -9.63
N ILE A 518 -10.01 -0.15 -9.95
CA ILE A 518 -8.72 -0.77 -9.64
C ILE A 518 -8.14 -1.38 -10.92
N HIS A 519 -6.83 -1.43 -10.99
CA HIS A 519 -6.11 -1.99 -12.12
C HIS A 519 -5.40 -3.28 -11.73
N GLU A 520 -5.41 -4.26 -12.65
CA GLU A 520 -4.62 -5.48 -12.50
C GLU A 520 -3.13 -5.08 -12.52
N PRO A 521 -2.33 -5.44 -11.50
CA PRO A 521 -0.89 -5.22 -11.57
C PRO A 521 -0.29 -6.04 -12.72
N PRO A 522 0.91 -5.71 -13.21
CA PRO A 522 1.60 -6.53 -14.19
C PRO A 522 1.88 -7.96 -13.70
N LEU A 523 1.01 -8.90 -14.08
CA LEU A 523 1.19 -10.31 -13.80
C LEU A 523 1.73 -11.01 -15.04
N HIS A 524 3.04 -11.30 -15.03
CA HIS A 524 3.72 -11.93 -16.16
C HIS A 524 3.51 -13.45 -16.16
N ASN A 525 3.23 -14.02 -17.33
CA ASN A 525 3.08 -15.46 -17.48
C ASN A 525 4.41 -16.18 -17.26
N LYS A 526 4.43 -17.15 -16.35
CA LYS A 526 5.51 -18.15 -16.22
C LYS A 526 5.24 -19.37 -17.11
N SER A 527 6.30 -20.08 -17.47
CA SER A 527 6.16 -21.39 -18.10
C SER A 527 5.67 -22.42 -17.07
N THR A 528 4.77 -23.34 -17.46
CA THR A 528 4.39 -24.50 -16.64
C THR A 528 5.57 -25.44 -16.37
N THR A 529 6.61 -25.36 -17.20
CA THR A 529 7.89 -26.07 -17.04
C THR A 529 8.94 -25.27 -16.28
N ALA A 530 8.62 -24.06 -15.80
CA ALA A 530 9.56 -23.23 -15.06
C ALA A 530 10.12 -24.00 -13.85
N GLU A 531 11.42 -23.86 -13.63
CA GLU A 531 12.04 -24.31 -12.40
C GLU A 531 11.43 -23.52 -11.24
N ILE A 532 11.01 -24.23 -10.20
CA ILE A 532 10.48 -23.58 -9.00
C ILE A 532 11.64 -23.49 -8.03
N PRO A 533 12.01 -22.27 -7.59
CA PRO A 533 13.07 -22.14 -6.60
C PRO A 533 12.69 -22.90 -5.33
N PRO A 534 13.62 -23.65 -4.72
CA PRO A 534 13.33 -24.45 -3.54
C PRO A 534 12.85 -23.57 -2.38
N SER A 535 11.99 -24.12 -1.52
CA SER A 535 11.60 -23.52 -0.24
C SER A 535 12.48 -24.13 0.87
N PRO A 536 13.61 -23.51 1.24
CA PRO A 536 14.46 -24.05 2.28
C PRO A 536 13.76 -24.00 3.64
N THR A 537 14.12 -24.93 4.53
CA THR A 537 13.65 -24.92 5.90
C THR A 537 14.55 -24.05 6.79
N VAL A 538 13.92 -23.28 7.68
CA VAL A 538 14.57 -22.59 8.80
C VAL A 538 14.46 -23.45 10.06
N ALA A 539 15.53 -23.49 10.86
CA ALA A 539 15.52 -24.19 12.14
C ALA A 539 15.05 -23.23 13.24
N ILE A 540 14.08 -23.65 14.03
CA ILE A 540 13.55 -22.90 15.17
C ILE A 540 13.83 -23.71 16.44
N GLU A 541 14.52 -23.09 17.39
CA GLU A 541 14.82 -23.73 18.67
C GLU A 541 13.53 -24.02 19.47
N GLY A 542 13.58 -25.04 20.32
CA GLY A 542 12.50 -25.33 21.26
C GLY A 542 12.39 -24.25 22.35
N GLY A 543 11.41 -24.38 23.23
CA GLY A 543 11.26 -23.48 24.38
C GLY A 543 9.82 -23.39 24.88
N SER A 544 9.56 -22.41 25.74
CA SER A 544 8.22 -22.10 26.22
C SER A 544 7.70 -20.84 25.55
N GLU A 545 6.47 -20.86 25.06
CA GLU A 545 5.78 -19.73 24.46
C GLU A 545 4.55 -19.38 25.29
N VAL A 546 4.26 -18.09 25.41
CA VAL A 546 3.07 -17.58 26.09
C VAL A 546 2.04 -17.21 25.02
N LEU A 547 0.98 -18.01 24.94
CA LEU A 547 -0.10 -17.87 23.96
C LEU A 547 -1.32 -17.25 24.62
N GLY A 548 -2.09 -16.52 23.83
CA GLY A 548 -3.38 -15.98 24.24
C GLY A 548 -3.32 -14.62 24.90
N LEU A 549 -4.48 -14.17 25.36
CA LEU A 549 -4.73 -12.85 25.90
C LEU A 549 -5.28 -12.97 27.32
N ASP A 550 -4.65 -12.29 28.26
CA ASP A 550 -5.19 -12.11 29.60
C ASP A 550 -6.06 -10.85 29.63
N PHE A 551 -7.38 -11.05 29.72
CA PHE A 551 -8.36 -9.95 29.82
C PHE A 551 -8.25 -9.16 31.14
N GLN A 552 -7.59 -9.70 32.18
CA GLN A 552 -7.49 -9.07 33.50
C GLN A 552 -6.23 -8.22 33.70
N ASN A 553 -5.09 -8.54 33.06
CA ASN A 553 -3.79 -7.89 33.35
C ASN A 553 -3.22 -6.93 32.29
N LYS A 554 -3.78 -6.83 31.07
CA LYS A 554 -3.15 -6.02 30.00
C LYS A 554 -4.01 -4.83 29.58
N ASN A 555 -3.68 -3.61 30.05
CA ASN A 555 -3.98 -2.27 29.49
C ASN A 555 -5.35 -2.03 28.78
N GLY A 556 -6.39 -2.85 29.03
CA GLY A 556 -7.66 -2.79 28.30
C GLY A 556 -7.67 -3.46 26.91
N ALA A 557 -6.76 -4.40 26.62
CA ALA A 557 -6.76 -5.14 25.36
C ALA A 557 -8.01 -6.04 25.22
N LEU A 558 -8.63 -6.05 24.04
CA LEU A 558 -9.83 -6.83 23.73
C LEU A 558 -9.51 -7.92 22.70
N GLY A 559 -10.27 -9.02 22.77
CA GLY A 559 -10.15 -10.19 21.90
C GLY A 559 -11.38 -11.08 22.01
N TRP A 560 -11.45 -12.11 21.14
CA TRP A 560 -12.47 -13.14 21.25
C TRP A 560 -12.15 -14.12 22.39
N ASP A 561 -13.17 -14.81 22.90
CA ASP A 561 -13.03 -15.81 23.95
C ASP A 561 -12.02 -16.92 23.60
N LEU A 562 -11.96 -17.33 22.33
CA LEU A 562 -11.00 -18.32 21.82
C LEU A 562 -9.53 -17.91 22.02
N GLU A 563 -9.26 -16.63 22.22
CA GLU A 563 -7.92 -16.07 22.43
C GLU A 563 -7.51 -16.06 23.91
N SER A 564 -8.45 -16.32 24.82
CA SER A 564 -8.26 -16.27 26.28
C SER A 564 -8.47 -17.65 26.91
N PRO A 565 -7.82 -17.96 28.05
CA PRO A 565 -6.82 -17.16 28.75
C PRO A 565 -5.43 -17.23 28.14
N GLU A 566 -4.53 -16.39 28.66
CA GLU A 566 -3.10 -16.54 28.49
C GLU A 566 -2.62 -17.87 29.10
N ARG A 567 -1.78 -18.61 28.37
CA ARG A 567 -1.25 -19.91 28.79
C ARG A 567 0.17 -20.12 28.28
N THR A 568 0.97 -20.82 29.08
CA THR A 568 2.32 -21.25 28.66
C THR A 568 2.24 -22.61 27.97
N VAL A 569 2.83 -22.71 26.78
CA VAL A 569 2.91 -23.94 25.99
C VAL A 569 4.37 -24.23 25.66
N THR A 570 4.83 -25.45 25.91
CA THR A 570 6.16 -25.89 25.48
C THR A 570 6.14 -26.34 24.03
N VAL A 571 7.11 -25.88 23.25
CA VAL A 571 7.34 -26.26 21.86
C VAL A 571 8.69 -26.95 21.72
N SER A 572 8.71 -28.10 21.05
CA SER A 572 9.96 -28.80 20.72
C SER A 572 10.68 -28.07 19.57
N PRO A 573 12.01 -28.23 19.43
CA PRO A 573 12.70 -27.73 18.24
C PRO A 573 12.07 -28.30 16.97
N PHE A 574 11.95 -27.47 15.94
CA PHE A 574 11.33 -27.86 14.66
C PHE A 574 12.02 -27.17 13.48
N GLN A 575 11.72 -27.67 12.29
CA GLN A 575 12.10 -27.04 11.02
C GLN A 575 10.82 -26.70 10.26
N ILE A 576 10.83 -25.55 9.58
CA ILE A 576 9.67 -25.05 8.85
C ILE A 576 10.10 -24.33 7.59
N GLN A 577 9.33 -24.43 6.52
CA GLN A 577 9.60 -23.74 5.27
C GLN A 577 9.63 -22.21 5.44
N ASN A 578 10.60 -21.56 4.80
CA ASN A 578 10.81 -20.11 4.92
C ASN A 578 9.72 -19.27 4.23
N ARG A 579 8.87 -19.89 3.42
CA ARG A 579 7.71 -19.28 2.76
C ARG A 579 6.56 -20.30 2.61
N PRO A 580 5.32 -19.82 2.41
CA PRO A 580 4.22 -20.67 1.98
C PRO A 580 4.48 -21.42 0.68
N VAL A 581 3.66 -22.45 0.44
CA VAL A 581 3.64 -23.22 -0.81
C VAL A 581 3.05 -22.36 -1.93
N SER A 582 3.73 -22.30 -3.08
CA SER A 582 3.26 -21.54 -4.24
C SER A 582 2.23 -22.33 -5.07
N VAL A 583 1.47 -21.62 -5.90
CA VAL A 583 0.60 -22.21 -6.92
C VAL A 583 1.38 -23.17 -7.81
N GLY A 584 2.58 -22.79 -8.25
CA GLY A 584 3.44 -23.65 -9.07
C GLY A 584 3.85 -24.94 -8.37
N GLU A 585 4.21 -24.87 -7.08
CA GLU A 585 4.62 -26.05 -6.30
C GLU A 585 3.45 -27.02 -6.15
N TYR A 586 2.29 -26.49 -5.79
CA TYR A 586 1.08 -27.28 -5.65
C TYR A 586 0.63 -27.90 -6.98
N PHE A 587 0.75 -27.18 -8.10
CA PHE A 587 0.44 -27.72 -9.42
C PHE A 587 1.36 -28.89 -9.81
N LYS A 588 2.65 -28.84 -9.45
CA LYS A 588 3.56 -29.98 -9.65
C LYS A 588 3.18 -31.19 -8.79
N PHE A 589 2.75 -30.97 -7.55
CA PHE A 589 2.17 -32.02 -6.71
C PHE A 589 0.97 -32.68 -7.39
N LEU A 590 -0.02 -31.91 -7.88
CA LEU A 590 -1.19 -32.47 -8.57
C LEU A 590 -0.80 -33.30 -9.80
N LYS A 591 0.16 -32.83 -10.60
CA LYS A 591 0.66 -33.58 -11.76
C LYS A 591 1.31 -34.92 -11.38
N SER A 592 1.95 -34.99 -10.21
CA SER A 592 2.60 -36.22 -9.73
C SER A 592 1.62 -37.27 -9.21
N ASP A 593 0.44 -36.85 -8.70
CA ASP A 593 -0.65 -37.74 -8.27
C ASP A 593 -1.83 -37.70 -9.24
N ALA A 594 -1.63 -38.25 -10.44
CA ALA A 594 -2.64 -38.28 -11.49
C ALA A 594 -3.93 -39.02 -11.06
N LYS A 595 -3.87 -39.93 -10.09
CA LYS A 595 -5.03 -40.70 -9.60
C LYS A 595 -5.97 -39.83 -8.77
N ASN A 596 -5.42 -39.02 -7.87
CA ASN A 596 -6.21 -38.16 -6.98
C ASN A 596 -6.29 -36.70 -7.44
N PHE A 597 -5.81 -36.40 -8.65
CA PHE A 597 -5.78 -35.05 -9.23
C PHE A 597 -7.08 -34.29 -9.01
N SER A 598 -8.23 -34.89 -9.33
CA SER A 598 -9.53 -34.22 -9.19
C SER A 598 -9.94 -33.96 -7.74
N GLN A 599 -9.54 -34.84 -6.81
CA GLN A 599 -9.84 -34.69 -5.39
C GLN A 599 -8.99 -33.58 -4.76
N TYR A 600 -7.74 -33.45 -5.18
CA TYR A 600 -6.80 -32.47 -4.62
C TYR A 600 -6.76 -31.13 -5.36
N THR A 601 -7.47 -30.99 -6.48
CA THR A 601 -7.63 -29.70 -7.16
C THR A 601 -8.43 -28.72 -6.29
N PRO A 602 -7.92 -27.52 -5.98
CA PRO A 602 -8.67 -26.49 -5.26
C PRO A 602 -9.93 -26.07 -6.03
N SER A 603 -11.05 -25.83 -5.32
CA SER A 603 -12.34 -25.53 -5.96
C SER A 603 -12.38 -24.17 -6.68
N ASN A 604 -11.51 -23.24 -6.27
CA ASN A 604 -11.29 -21.95 -6.93
C ASN A 604 -10.47 -22.07 -8.23
N TRP A 605 -9.94 -23.26 -8.56
CA TRP A 605 -9.28 -23.52 -9.84
C TRP A 605 -10.30 -24.00 -10.87
N LYS A 606 -10.37 -23.30 -12.01
CA LYS A 606 -11.28 -23.63 -13.11
C LYS A 606 -10.51 -24.17 -14.30
N LEU A 607 -10.97 -25.28 -14.86
CA LEU A 607 -10.39 -25.88 -16.07
C LEU A 607 -10.89 -25.12 -17.31
N ASN A 608 -9.97 -24.57 -18.10
CA ASN A 608 -10.31 -23.68 -19.22
C ASN A 608 -10.57 -24.39 -20.56
N ALA A 609 -9.95 -25.55 -20.78
CA ALA A 609 -10.21 -26.54 -21.84
C ALA A 609 -9.04 -27.56 -21.86
N VAL A 610 -9.22 -28.73 -22.48
CA VAL A 610 -8.13 -29.65 -22.83
C VAL A 610 -7.65 -29.27 -24.23
N ASN A 611 -6.42 -28.73 -24.38
CA ASN A 611 -5.88 -28.47 -25.71
C ASN A 611 -5.58 -29.80 -26.41
N ALA A 612 -6.12 -30.00 -27.61
CA ALA A 612 -5.97 -31.23 -28.39
C ALA A 612 -4.53 -31.53 -28.87
N THR A 613 -3.58 -30.61 -28.65
CA THR A 613 -2.20 -30.71 -29.16
C THR A 613 -1.13 -30.80 -28.07
N ASN A 614 -1.48 -30.52 -26.80
CA ASN A 614 -0.62 -30.71 -25.64
C ASN A 614 -1.51 -31.20 -24.50
N GLU A 615 -1.24 -32.37 -23.92
CA GLU A 615 -1.99 -32.99 -22.80
C GLU A 615 -2.00 -32.16 -21.49
N GLU A 616 -1.55 -30.90 -21.51
CA GLU A 616 -1.55 -30.02 -20.35
C GLU A 616 -2.95 -29.42 -20.11
N LYS A 617 -3.58 -29.86 -19.01
CA LYS A 617 -4.77 -29.21 -18.46
C LYS A 617 -4.43 -27.76 -18.08
N ASN A 618 -5.08 -26.80 -18.73
CA ASN A 618 -4.93 -25.38 -18.42
C ASN A 618 -5.96 -24.94 -17.37
N PHE A 619 -5.47 -24.38 -16.27
CA PHE A 619 -6.30 -23.89 -15.17
C PHE A 619 -6.21 -22.37 -15.03
N SER A 620 -7.25 -21.79 -14.46
CA SER A 620 -7.27 -20.42 -13.96
C SER A 620 -7.78 -20.36 -12.52
N VAL A 621 -7.47 -19.26 -11.85
CA VAL A 621 -7.99 -18.90 -10.53
C VAL A 621 -8.92 -17.71 -10.70
N ASN A 622 -10.08 -17.78 -10.05
CA ASN A 622 -10.99 -16.64 -9.99
C ASN A 622 -10.45 -15.58 -9.04
N THR A 623 -10.45 -14.32 -9.50
CA THR A 623 -9.95 -13.17 -8.74
C THR A 623 -10.88 -11.97 -8.90
N ILE A 624 -10.62 -10.89 -8.16
CA ILE A 624 -11.30 -9.61 -8.34
C ILE A 624 -11.14 -9.04 -9.77
N PHE A 625 -10.06 -9.40 -10.47
CA PHE A 625 -9.82 -8.98 -11.86
C PHE A 625 -10.44 -9.92 -12.89
N GLY A 626 -11.18 -10.95 -12.46
CA GLY A 626 -11.69 -12.02 -13.30
C GLY A 626 -10.84 -13.29 -13.20
N SER A 627 -11.03 -14.21 -14.16
CA SER A 627 -10.29 -15.48 -14.19
C SER A 627 -8.87 -15.26 -14.74
N LEU A 628 -7.85 -15.55 -13.94
CA LEU A 628 -6.45 -15.43 -14.32
C LEU A 628 -5.83 -16.82 -14.49
N SER A 629 -5.07 -17.03 -15.57
CA SER A 629 -4.31 -18.28 -15.77
C SER A 629 -3.41 -18.58 -14.55
N LEU A 630 -3.24 -19.86 -14.18
CA LEU A 630 -2.29 -20.23 -13.12
C LEU A 630 -0.87 -19.72 -13.40
N THR A 631 -0.47 -19.62 -14.66
CA THR A 631 0.83 -19.10 -15.06
C THR A 631 1.04 -17.63 -14.69
N LYS A 632 -0.02 -16.84 -14.52
CA LYS A 632 0.03 -15.45 -14.05
C LYS A 632 0.18 -15.33 -12.53
N VAL A 633 -0.29 -16.33 -11.79
CA VAL A 633 -0.30 -16.36 -10.32
C VAL A 633 0.61 -17.46 -9.78
N TRP A 634 1.58 -17.89 -10.60
CA TRP A 634 2.40 -19.08 -10.37
C TRP A 634 3.24 -19.00 -9.09
N ASP A 635 3.67 -17.77 -8.80
CA ASP A 635 4.55 -17.41 -7.70
C ASP A 635 3.76 -16.94 -6.45
N GLN A 636 2.43 -16.87 -6.52
CA GLN A 636 1.56 -16.55 -5.39
C GLN A 636 1.35 -17.77 -4.48
N PRO A 637 1.01 -17.56 -3.18
CA PRO A 637 0.62 -18.66 -2.31
C PRO A 637 -0.63 -19.38 -2.82
N VAL A 638 -0.62 -20.71 -2.76
CA VAL A 638 -1.81 -21.50 -3.09
C VAL A 638 -2.86 -21.39 -1.99
N SER A 639 -4.13 -21.26 -2.38
CA SER A 639 -5.27 -21.37 -1.47
C SER A 639 -5.97 -22.71 -1.68
N CYS A 640 -6.14 -23.47 -0.60
CA CYS A 640 -6.72 -24.81 -0.60
C CYS A 640 -7.30 -25.19 0.78
N THR A 641 -8.01 -26.30 0.86
CA THR A 641 -8.57 -26.82 2.13
C THR A 641 -7.48 -27.43 3.01
N TYR A 642 -7.75 -27.64 4.31
CA TYR A 642 -6.82 -28.33 5.21
C TYR A 642 -6.48 -29.74 4.72
N SER A 643 -7.50 -30.49 4.26
CA SER A 643 -7.31 -31.85 3.76
C SER A 643 -6.38 -31.90 2.55
N GLN A 644 -6.50 -30.92 1.65
CA GLN A 644 -5.63 -30.74 0.48
C GLN A 644 -4.20 -30.36 0.87
N ALA A 645 -4.04 -29.37 1.77
CA ALA A 645 -2.74 -28.97 2.29
C ALA A 645 -2.01 -30.13 3.00
N ASN A 646 -2.75 -30.91 3.81
CA ASN A 646 -2.19 -32.06 4.51
C ASN A 646 -1.73 -33.18 3.55
N ALA A 647 -2.46 -33.41 2.45
CA ALA A 647 -2.04 -34.35 1.41
C ALA A 647 -0.73 -33.90 0.73
N TYR A 648 -0.60 -32.60 0.40
CA TYR A 648 0.64 -32.03 -0.10
C TYR A 648 1.79 -32.19 0.91
N ALA A 649 1.56 -31.86 2.19
CA ALA A 649 2.59 -31.94 3.21
C ALA A 649 3.14 -33.37 3.35
N GLN A 650 2.25 -34.37 3.35
CA GLN A 650 2.63 -35.78 3.35
C GLN A 650 3.42 -36.18 2.10
N PHE A 651 3.02 -35.70 0.92
CA PHE A 651 3.72 -35.95 -0.34
C PHE A 651 5.18 -35.46 -0.32
N VAL A 652 5.44 -34.30 0.28
CA VAL A 652 6.81 -33.75 0.42
C VAL A 652 7.55 -34.27 1.66
N GLY A 653 6.98 -35.23 2.40
CA GLY A 653 7.60 -35.81 3.59
C GLY A 653 7.63 -34.88 4.81
N MET A 654 6.71 -33.92 4.88
CA MET A 654 6.58 -32.93 5.96
C MET A 654 5.18 -33.01 6.61
N ARG A 655 4.83 -32.02 7.45
CA ARG A 655 3.51 -31.90 8.08
C ARG A 655 3.09 -30.44 8.15
N ILE A 656 1.80 -30.18 8.34
CA ILE A 656 1.32 -28.84 8.67
C ILE A 656 1.79 -28.47 10.10
N PRO A 657 2.27 -27.23 10.34
CA PRO A 657 2.69 -26.78 11.67
C PRO A 657 1.49 -26.63 12.62
N SER A 658 1.75 -26.74 13.91
CA SER A 658 0.78 -26.45 14.98
C SER A 658 0.63 -24.95 15.23
N GLU A 659 -0.41 -24.55 15.98
CA GLU A 659 -0.63 -23.14 16.35
C GLU A 659 0.59 -22.52 17.07
N VAL A 660 1.25 -23.28 17.94
CA VAL A 660 2.37 -22.78 18.76
C VAL A 660 3.64 -22.60 17.94
N GLU A 661 3.86 -23.47 16.95
CA GLU A 661 5.00 -23.38 16.04
C GLU A 661 4.89 -22.15 15.13
N LEU A 662 3.71 -21.92 14.53
CA LEU A 662 3.47 -20.72 13.72
C LEU A 662 3.49 -19.43 14.55
N PHE A 663 2.92 -19.46 15.75
CA PHE A 663 2.99 -18.32 16.67
C PHE A 663 4.44 -17.94 16.99
N LYS A 664 5.27 -18.94 17.33
CA LYS A 664 6.69 -18.72 17.62
C LYS A 664 7.44 -18.15 16.42
N LEU A 665 7.20 -18.70 15.22
CA LEU A 665 7.78 -18.18 13.98
C LEU A 665 7.39 -16.71 13.76
N LYS A 666 6.09 -16.39 13.84
CA LYS A 666 5.59 -15.01 13.69
C LYS A 666 6.25 -14.06 14.69
N ARG A 667 6.30 -14.44 15.97
CA ARG A 667 6.92 -13.63 17.03
C ARG A 667 8.39 -13.33 16.75
N LEU A 668 9.18 -14.35 16.41
CA LEU A 668 10.61 -14.18 16.12
C LEU A 668 10.85 -13.30 14.90
N THR A 669 10.07 -13.49 13.83
CA THR A 669 10.16 -12.65 12.63
C THR A 669 9.71 -11.20 12.90
N GLU A 670 8.65 -10.99 13.68
CA GLU A 670 8.19 -9.66 14.09
C GLU A 670 9.25 -8.93 14.93
N GLU A 671 9.84 -9.61 15.92
CA GLU A 671 10.93 -9.06 16.74
C GLU A 671 12.15 -8.68 15.91
N ALA A 672 12.52 -9.51 14.92
CA ALA A 672 13.65 -9.26 14.06
C ALA A 672 13.44 -8.09 13.08
N LYS A 673 12.24 -7.98 12.49
CA LYS A 673 11.92 -6.93 11.51
C LYS A 673 11.51 -5.61 12.16
N GLY A 674 11.13 -5.62 13.44
CA GLY A 674 10.68 -4.42 14.15
C GLY A 674 9.53 -3.73 13.41
N THR A 675 9.66 -2.42 13.17
CA THR A 675 8.62 -1.64 12.47
C THR A 675 8.42 -2.05 11.01
N ALA A 676 9.43 -2.65 10.37
CA ALA A 676 9.32 -3.14 8.99
C ALA A 676 8.43 -4.38 8.86
N PHE A 677 8.08 -5.05 9.97
CA PHE A 677 7.19 -6.20 9.93
C PHE A 677 5.83 -5.83 9.35
N GLN A 678 5.19 -4.78 9.88
CA GLN A 678 3.83 -4.39 9.52
C GLN A 678 3.70 -3.99 8.04
N SER A 679 4.67 -3.25 7.50
CA SER A 679 4.69 -2.88 6.08
C SER A 679 4.98 -4.06 5.15
N SER A 680 5.62 -5.12 5.65
CA SER A 680 5.90 -6.34 4.87
C SER A 680 4.73 -7.32 4.74
N VAL A 681 3.71 -7.20 5.59
CA VAL A 681 2.54 -8.10 5.62
C VAL A 681 1.48 -7.59 4.65
N ASN A 682 1.09 -8.43 3.67
CA ASN A 682 0.02 -8.10 2.73
C ASN A 682 -1.36 -8.35 3.38
N VAL A 683 -1.99 -7.28 3.89
CA VAL A 683 -3.30 -7.25 4.57
C VAL A 683 -4.01 -5.94 4.27
N GLY A 684 -5.30 -5.85 4.58
CA GLY A 684 -6.04 -4.60 4.50
C GLY A 684 -6.18 -4.05 3.08
N PHE A 685 -6.22 -4.93 2.08
CA PHE A 685 -6.26 -4.57 0.66
C PHE A 685 -5.03 -3.77 0.23
N SER A 686 -3.86 -3.95 0.86
CA SER A 686 -2.59 -3.38 0.35
C SER A 686 -2.28 -3.86 -1.06
N ASN A 687 -2.70 -5.08 -1.38
CA ASN A 687 -2.86 -5.57 -2.75
C ASN A 687 -4.29 -6.10 -2.92
N TRP A 688 -4.79 -6.08 -4.14
CA TRP A 688 -6.11 -6.63 -4.50
C TRP A 688 -6.07 -8.14 -4.82
N LEU A 689 -4.92 -8.77 -4.55
CA LEU A 689 -4.61 -10.19 -4.73
C LEU A 689 -3.60 -10.61 -3.63
N PRO A 690 -3.40 -11.94 -3.41
CA PRO A 690 -2.17 -12.41 -2.80
C PRO A 690 -0.95 -11.85 -3.54
N ALA A 691 0.06 -11.42 -2.81
CA ALA A 691 1.32 -10.95 -3.37
C ALA A 691 2.20 -12.16 -3.72
N ASP A 692 3.05 -11.99 -4.73
CA ASP A 692 4.05 -12.98 -5.09
C ASP A 692 4.97 -13.30 -3.90
N LEU A 693 5.31 -14.57 -3.75
CA LEU A 693 6.20 -15.03 -2.70
C LEU A 693 7.63 -14.58 -2.96
N ASP A 694 8.33 -14.23 -1.89
CA ASP A 694 9.77 -13.99 -1.96
C ASP A 694 10.51 -15.35 -2.03
N PHE A 695 11.13 -15.63 -3.18
CA PHE A 695 11.93 -16.84 -3.40
C PHE A 695 13.38 -16.70 -2.92
N ASN A 696 13.60 -15.89 -1.87
CA ASN A 696 14.89 -15.85 -1.20
C ASN A 696 15.31 -17.24 -0.73
N LYS A 697 16.62 -17.50 -0.79
CA LYS A 697 17.23 -18.78 -0.39
C LYS A 697 17.71 -18.74 1.07
N SER A 698 17.25 -17.76 1.86
CA SER A 698 17.70 -17.58 3.22
C SER A 698 17.21 -18.72 4.10
N LYS A 699 18.08 -19.13 5.03
CA LYS A 699 17.76 -20.09 6.09
C LYS A 699 17.62 -19.39 7.45
N ASP A 700 17.57 -18.06 7.46
CA ASP A 700 17.36 -17.25 8.65
C ASP A 700 15.86 -16.92 8.81
N PHE A 701 15.31 -17.11 10.00
CA PHE A 701 13.91 -16.80 10.32
C PHE A 701 13.60 -15.30 10.16
N LYS A 702 14.62 -14.45 10.16
CA LYS A 702 14.49 -13.00 9.93
C LYS A 702 14.03 -12.66 8.52
N ASP A 703 14.33 -13.53 7.56
CA ASP A 703 13.98 -13.35 6.15
C ASP A 703 12.68 -14.08 5.76
N VAL A 704 12.01 -14.68 6.75
CA VAL A 704 10.74 -15.38 6.55
C VAL A 704 9.60 -14.37 6.37
N SER A 705 8.72 -14.67 5.41
CA SER A 705 7.43 -14.00 5.26
C SER A 705 6.38 -14.78 6.03
N VAL A 706 5.66 -14.13 6.95
CA VAL A 706 4.66 -14.75 7.84
C VAL A 706 3.50 -13.81 8.10
N GLY A 707 2.27 -14.34 8.01
CA GLY A 707 1.04 -13.54 8.09
C GLY A 707 0.68 -12.81 6.78
N GLY A 708 -0.59 -12.47 6.62
CA GLY A 708 -1.14 -11.90 5.39
C GLY A 708 -1.16 -12.89 4.22
N ASN A 709 -1.56 -12.40 3.04
CA ASN A 709 -1.83 -13.19 1.81
C ASN A 709 -2.95 -14.24 1.93
N GLY A 710 -3.00 -15.02 3.00
CA GLY A 710 -4.02 -16.01 3.29
C GLY A 710 -3.89 -16.49 4.73
N TRP A 711 -5.00 -16.96 5.29
CA TRP A 711 -5.04 -17.61 6.59
C TRP A 711 -4.18 -18.87 6.58
N GLU A 712 -3.09 -18.87 7.36
CA GLU A 712 -2.17 -20.00 7.47
C GLU A 712 -2.84 -21.15 8.22
N LEU A 713 -2.96 -22.29 7.53
CA LEU A 713 -3.53 -23.52 8.06
C LEU A 713 -2.64 -24.12 9.16
N THR A 714 -3.25 -24.60 10.24
CA THR A 714 -2.54 -25.28 11.33
C THR A 714 -3.06 -26.69 11.58
N SER A 715 -2.21 -27.58 12.09
CA SER A 715 -2.60 -28.91 12.53
C SER A 715 -3.37 -28.93 13.85
N SER A 716 -3.52 -27.76 14.52
CA SER A 716 -4.18 -27.65 15.82
C SER A 716 -5.69 -27.67 15.65
N VAL A 717 -6.34 -28.71 16.19
CA VAL A 717 -7.79 -28.85 16.19
C VAL A 717 -8.41 -27.92 17.23
N TRP A 718 -9.49 -27.21 16.85
CA TRP A 718 -10.27 -26.41 17.80
C TRP A 718 -11.18 -27.33 18.62
N ASN A 719 -10.84 -27.50 19.90
CA ASN A 719 -11.64 -28.21 20.90
C ASN A 719 -11.63 -27.47 22.25
N GLY A 720 -11.32 -26.16 22.24
CA GLY A 720 -10.91 -25.41 23.43
C GLY A 720 -9.42 -25.60 23.76
N HIS A 721 -8.95 -24.86 24.76
CA HIS A 721 -7.59 -24.99 25.30
C HIS A 721 -7.64 -24.86 26.84
N PRO A 722 -6.56 -25.21 27.57
CA PRO A 722 -6.58 -25.21 29.04
C PRO A 722 -7.00 -23.85 29.61
N GLY A 723 -8.07 -23.85 30.42
CA GLY A 723 -8.63 -22.64 31.02
C GLY A 723 -9.61 -21.87 30.14
N TYR A 724 -9.90 -22.32 28.91
CA TYR A 724 -10.88 -21.68 28.04
C TYR A 724 -12.27 -21.66 28.69
N GLU A 725 -12.88 -20.48 28.72
CA GLU A 725 -14.26 -20.23 29.12
C GLU A 725 -14.99 -19.49 27.98
N PRO A 726 -16.23 -19.87 27.65
CA PRO A 726 -17.01 -19.16 26.63
C PRO A 726 -17.31 -17.74 27.06
N SER A 727 -17.44 -16.82 26.10
CA SER A 727 -17.88 -15.44 26.40
C SER A 727 -19.25 -15.44 27.09
N GLU A 728 -19.39 -14.71 28.18
CA GLU A 728 -20.70 -14.51 28.83
C GLU A 728 -21.68 -13.74 27.93
N GLU A 729 -21.16 -12.81 27.12
CA GLU A 729 -21.94 -11.93 26.26
C GLU A 729 -22.34 -12.57 24.92
N ILE A 730 -21.45 -13.38 24.33
CA ILE A 730 -21.65 -14.04 23.03
C ILE A 730 -21.16 -15.51 23.10
N PRO A 731 -21.80 -16.38 23.90
CA PRO A 731 -21.26 -17.70 24.25
C PRO A 731 -21.09 -18.65 23.06
N GLY A 732 -21.98 -18.59 22.06
CA GLY A 732 -21.99 -19.54 20.93
C GLY A 732 -20.93 -19.27 19.86
N VAL A 733 -20.22 -18.14 19.88
CA VAL A 733 -19.35 -17.74 18.75
C VAL A 733 -18.17 -18.69 18.54
N SER A 734 -17.62 -19.23 19.62
CA SER A 734 -16.50 -20.20 19.57
C SER A 734 -16.88 -21.55 20.18
N ALA A 735 -17.73 -21.56 21.22
CA ALA A 735 -18.07 -22.77 21.96
C ALA A 735 -18.81 -23.81 21.11
N ASP A 736 -19.71 -23.37 20.23
CA ASP A 736 -20.53 -24.25 19.38
C ASP A 736 -19.70 -25.01 18.33
N PHE A 737 -18.45 -24.59 18.11
CA PHE A 737 -17.55 -25.16 17.11
C PHE A 737 -16.47 -26.09 17.71
N LYS A 738 -16.57 -26.41 19.01
CA LYS A 738 -15.72 -27.41 19.68
C LYS A 738 -16.14 -28.84 19.34
N ASP A 739 -16.18 -29.15 18.04
CA ASP A 739 -16.76 -30.36 17.48
C ASP A 739 -15.73 -31.35 16.92
N GLY A 740 -14.44 -31.02 17.01
CA GLY A 740 -13.34 -31.82 16.47
C GLY A 740 -13.20 -31.78 14.94
N ASN A 741 -14.02 -31.01 14.23
CA ASN A 741 -14.01 -30.88 12.77
C ASN A 741 -13.34 -29.60 12.26
N HIS A 742 -13.00 -28.69 13.17
CA HIS A 742 -12.39 -27.41 12.86
C HIS A 742 -10.91 -27.38 13.27
N ASN A 743 -10.10 -26.72 12.46
CA ASN A 743 -8.70 -26.44 12.74
C ASN A 743 -8.51 -24.94 12.97
N LEU A 744 -7.62 -24.57 13.88
CA LEU A 744 -7.21 -23.19 14.08
C LEU A 744 -6.44 -22.68 12.85
N ILE A 745 -6.61 -21.40 12.54
CA ILE A 745 -5.94 -20.71 11.43
C ILE A 745 -5.45 -19.32 11.88
N PHE A 746 -4.34 -18.85 11.30
CA PHE A 746 -3.62 -17.64 11.75
C PHE A 746 -3.31 -16.67 10.62
N GLY A 747 -3.05 -15.41 10.98
CA GLY A 747 -2.32 -14.47 10.12
C GLY A 747 -3.16 -13.57 9.22
N GLY A 748 -4.44 -13.88 9.00
CA GLY A 748 -5.30 -13.12 8.09
C GLY A 748 -4.92 -13.28 6.61
N SER A 749 -5.83 -12.90 5.72
CA SER A 749 -5.60 -12.83 4.28
C SER A 749 -5.24 -11.41 3.82
N TRP A 750 -4.98 -11.26 2.51
CA TRP A 750 -4.69 -9.97 1.89
C TRP A 750 -5.80 -8.93 2.06
N CYS A 751 -7.04 -9.33 2.31
CA CYS A 751 -8.17 -8.44 2.56
C CYS A 751 -8.56 -8.30 4.04
N THR A 752 -7.98 -9.08 4.95
CA THR A 752 -8.30 -8.96 6.38
C THR A 752 -7.86 -7.60 6.91
N HIS A 753 -8.70 -6.93 7.69
CA HIS A 753 -8.40 -5.62 8.25
C HIS A 753 -7.10 -5.64 9.11
N PRO A 754 -6.15 -4.70 8.95
CA PRO A 754 -4.84 -4.76 9.62
C PRO A 754 -4.93 -4.77 11.15
N LYS A 755 -5.87 -4.03 11.74
CA LYS A 755 -6.16 -4.03 13.20
C LYS A 755 -6.45 -5.43 13.76
N LEU A 756 -6.95 -6.33 12.93
CA LEU A 756 -7.21 -7.72 13.28
C LEU A 756 -5.95 -8.56 12.97
N ALA A 757 -5.53 -8.60 11.70
CA ALA A 757 -4.47 -9.49 11.22
C ALA A 757 -3.10 -9.29 11.90
N LEU A 758 -2.77 -8.04 12.25
CA LEU A 758 -1.50 -7.69 12.89
C LEU A 758 -1.53 -7.87 14.42
N ARG A 759 -2.69 -8.15 15.02
CA ARG A 759 -2.80 -8.45 16.45
C ARG A 759 -2.16 -9.81 16.74
N LYS A 760 -1.33 -9.87 17.78
CA LYS A 760 -0.49 -11.06 18.09
C LYS A 760 -1.30 -12.32 18.37
N THR A 761 -2.44 -12.18 19.03
CA THR A 761 -3.27 -13.30 19.47
C THR A 761 -4.38 -13.67 18.47
N PHE A 762 -4.60 -12.83 17.45
CA PHE A 762 -5.72 -12.97 16.54
C PHE A 762 -5.61 -14.28 15.75
N LYS A 763 -6.64 -15.10 15.91
CA LYS A 763 -6.81 -16.39 15.26
C LYS A 763 -8.30 -16.66 15.12
N THR A 764 -8.63 -17.60 14.24
CA THR A 764 -9.99 -18.13 14.13
C THR A 764 -9.91 -19.62 13.81
N PHE A 765 -11.02 -20.22 13.40
CA PHE A 765 -11.08 -21.63 13.04
C PHE A 765 -11.82 -21.82 11.71
N ALA A 766 -11.41 -22.84 10.97
CA ALA A 766 -12.01 -23.24 9.70
C ALA A 766 -12.35 -24.72 9.74
N LYS A 767 -13.48 -25.11 9.15
CA LYS A 767 -13.78 -26.53 8.93
C LYS A 767 -12.78 -27.09 7.92
N ARG A 768 -12.31 -28.33 8.10
CA ARG A 768 -11.19 -28.89 7.31
C ARG A 768 -11.36 -28.80 5.79
N ASP A 769 -12.58 -28.97 5.31
CA ASP A 769 -12.91 -28.94 3.87
C ASP A 769 -13.65 -27.65 3.46
N ASP A 770 -13.55 -26.58 4.25
CA ASP A 770 -14.10 -25.27 3.88
C ASP A 770 -13.21 -24.60 2.84
N ASP A 771 -13.79 -24.29 1.69
CA ASP A 771 -13.15 -23.63 0.56
C ASP A 771 -13.53 -22.15 0.42
N LYS A 772 -14.31 -21.61 1.36
CA LYS A 772 -14.85 -20.24 1.34
C LYS A 772 -14.00 -19.25 2.13
N ILE A 773 -12.75 -19.62 2.43
CA ILE A 773 -11.78 -18.83 3.18
C ILE A 773 -10.54 -18.68 2.33
N PHE A 774 -9.96 -17.47 2.30
CA PHE A 774 -8.65 -17.26 1.69
C PHE A 774 -7.57 -17.88 2.56
N THR A 775 -7.25 -19.14 2.32
CA THR A 775 -6.22 -19.89 3.06
C THR A 775 -4.86 -19.83 2.37
N THR A 776 -3.82 -20.15 3.12
CA THR A 776 -2.50 -20.54 2.62
C THR A 776 -1.89 -21.56 3.58
N PHE A 777 -0.76 -22.17 3.23
CA PHE A 777 -0.06 -23.06 4.13
C PHE A 777 1.44 -23.15 3.84
N ARG A 778 2.17 -23.62 4.84
CA ARG A 778 3.57 -24.04 4.76
C ARG A 778 3.74 -25.35 5.51
N CYS A 779 4.85 -26.03 5.27
CA CYS A 779 5.18 -27.30 5.92
C CYS A 779 6.36 -27.17 6.88
#